data_AF-A0A954QR46-F1
#
_entry.id   AF-A0A954QR46-F1
#
_cell.length_a   1.000
_cell.length_b   1.000
_cell.length_c   1.000
_cell.angle_alpha   90.00
_cell.angle_beta   90.00
_cell.angle_gamma   90.00
#
_symmetry.space_group_name_H-M   'P 1'
#
loop_
_entity.id
_entity.type
_entity.pdbx_description
1 polymer ?
#
loop_
_entity_poly.entity_id
_entity_poly.type
_entity_poly.pdbx_seq_one_letter_code
_entity_poly.pdbx_strand_id
1 'polypeptide(L)'
;GASKSLNVLTNDLFGADYGGAQQITQVTASQVGATVNISADGKTLEYSAPAGFTGEDTLTYTVDGQLKASVTIQPTIAQPYPQFSTAEEYIAFLQADALQRYEHLFGQTHYDRIYFDGVYDASNGAPVAESANVRGHSETNVQVAGVDEGDIVEFDSDYLYTLTGNDVVILSAWPAEDLAEVGRYHVAGDAIAMFLHGDRLTVISQIVTWGDQYPIPWAADALSFDAIMPWPYFGSPEYTTIVTVLDVSDRTTPSQVQRTEIEGQYVSSRGIGDYVYVSLTHSAVSSGPEVIYSSPDAEMGVYETREEFLARIAQSPGDFIADALPNYTSYGADDNVARTGLLQEPEDVYKPLSEGAMQLVSLVSFNVVGNEPGLSDTAAIYTNGATEVYASLEHFYIFENGWNAEDGNVTRILQFNWDAETGAAQFAAKGLVPGYMLNQFSADEYNGDLRIATTVSRSYVGVFSQTTENDLFVLREDGGVLDFVGSLQNFGVGETLRSVRFMGPRAFVVTYRTVDPLFAIDLTEATKPTIAGYLTIPGFSTYAQMIDDSHLITVGRNTPNGWTGPAQVSLYDVGDLAHPRLLDEYTFERFSTTEAAVDHHAFGYYAVHGLLAVPTSRSYVVRRDANGDGYAETADWVQEYDLQVFRIDVNAAPGSNLGLQLAGEITHDSPVRRSGYIDDKLFSVAEDSVNVVDVNAPNTVIATVAGIKPEPVPPAEDDLRP
;
A
#
# COMPACT_ATOMS: atom_id res chain seq x y z
N GLY A 1 22.74 -2.63 28.78
CA GLY A 1 21.58 -2.25 29.59
C GLY A 1 21.33 -3.38 30.56
N ALA A 2 20.13 -3.95 30.55
CA ALA A 2 19.99 -5.38 30.82
C ALA A 2 20.74 -6.19 29.74
N SER A 3 20.92 -7.50 29.96
CA SER A 3 21.46 -8.41 28.95
C SER A 3 20.31 -9.15 28.26
N LYS A 4 20.19 -8.98 26.94
CA LYS A 4 19.20 -9.63 26.09
C LYS A 4 19.81 -10.91 25.52
N SER A 5 19.04 -12.00 25.44
CA SER A 5 19.46 -13.24 24.76
C SER A 5 18.90 -13.21 23.35
N LEU A 6 19.78 -13.24 22.35
CA LEU A 6 19.44 -13.12 20.95
C LEU A 6 19.53 -14.49 20.28
N ASN A 7 18.38 -15.01 19.84
CA ASN A 7 18.26 -16.29 19.14
C ASN A 7 18.59 -16.15 17.64
N VAL A 8 19.80 -15.65 17.36
CA VAL A 8 20.24 -15.23 16.01
C VAL A 8 20.16 -16.36 14.98
N LEU A 9 20.35 -17.61 15.42
CA LEU A 9 20.24 -18.82 14.61
C LEU A 9 18.83 -19.07 14.02
N THR A 10 17.80 -18.35 14.49
CA THR A 10 16.42 -18.42 13.96
C THR A 10 16.24 -17.56 12.70
N ASN A 11 17.19 -16.68 12.40
CA ASN A 11 17.25 -15.90 11.16
C ASN A 11 18.30 -16.46 10.16
N ASP A 12 19.08 -17.47 10.56
CA ASP A 12 20.19 -18.03 9.77
C ASP A 12 19.74 -19.03 8.70
N LEU A 13 20.02 -18.73 7.44
CA LEU A 13 19.79 -19.63 6.31
C LEU A 13 20.79 -20.79 6.25
N PHE A 14 20.49 -21.86 6.99
CA PHE A 14 21.14 -23.16 6.80
C PHE A 14 20.55 -23.88 5.58
N GLY A 15 21.21 -23.76 4.42
CA GLY A 15 20.80 -24.44 3.19
C GLY A 15 20.61 -25.96 3.37
N ALA A 16 19.67 -26.55 2.64
CA ALA A 16 19.06 -27.86 2.94
C ALA A 16 20.01 -29.06 3.15
N ASP A 17 21.24 -29.04 2.59
CA ASP A 17 22.26 -30.09 2.77
C ASP A 17 23.16 -29.87 4.03
N TYR A 18 22.92 -28.84 4.84
CA TYR A 18 23.79 -28.45 5.95
C TYR A 18 23.64 -29.34 7.20
N GLY A 19 24.39 -30.44 7.23
CA GLY A 19 24.50 -31.34 8.39
C GLY A 19 25.37 -30.84 9.55
N GLY A 20 25.38 -29.53 9.82
CA GLY A 20 26.14 -28.91 10.91
C GLY A 20 25.55 -29.16 12.31
N ALA A 21 26.29 -28.80 13.35
CA ALA A 21 25.79 -28.69 14.72
C ALA A 21 25.03 -27.38 14.97
N GLN A 22 25.17 -26.39 14.07
CA GLN A 22 24.61 -25.05 14.16
C GLN A 22 24.99 -24.38 15.49
N GLN A 23 26.26 -24.41 15.88
CA GLN A 23 26.76 -23.72 17.08
C GLN A 23 27.53 -22.46 16.70
N ILE A 24 27.22 -21.35 17.38
CA ILE A 24 27.99 -20.12 17.28
C ILE A 24 29.38 -20.37 17.90
N THR A 25 30.42 -20.14 17.12
CA THR A 25 31.83 -20.43 17.48
C THR A 25 32.68 -19.18 17.66
N GLN A 26 32.33 -18.08 16.99
CA GLN A 26 32.98 -16.77 17.09
C GLN A 26 31.94 -15.66 16.88
N VAL A 27 32.20 -14.48 17.43
CA VAL A 27 31.46 -13.23 17.19
C VAL A 27 32.43 -12.05 17.20
N THR A 28 32.19 -11.04 16.38
CA THR A 28 32.98 -9.80 16.38
C THR A 28 32.72 -8.97 17.64
N ALA A 29 33.65 -8.07 17.97
CA ALA A 29 33.35 -7.00 18.91
C ALA A 29 32.29 -6.06 18.31
N SER A 30 31.39 -5.56 19.17
CA SER A 30 30.44 -4.50 18.84
C SER A 30 31.17 -3.23 18.37
N GLN A 31 30.62 -2.56 17.35
CA GLN A 31 31.17 -1.30 16.87
C GLN A 31 30.75 -0.13 17.79
N VAL A 32 29.58 -0.24 18.44
CA VAL A 32 29.05 0.76 19.37
C VAL A 32 29.52 0.57 20.83
N GLY A 33 30.34 -0.45 21.09
CA GLY A 33 30.92 -0.74 22.40
C GLY A 33 30.05 -1.57 23.35
N ALA A 34 29.07 -2.29 22.82
CA ALA A 34 28.28 -3.26 23.58
C ALA A 34 29.13 -4.46 24.05
N THR A 35 28.71 -5.10 25.14
CA THR A 35 29.27 -6.38 25.57
C THR A 35 28.52 -7.52 24.90
N VAL A 36 29.25 -8.47 24.30
CA VAL A 36 28.71 -9.61 23.56
C VAL A 36 29.40 -10.89 24.03
N ASN A 37 28.62 -11.91 24.38
CA ASN A 37 29.11 -13.25 24.67
C ASN A 37 28.31 -14.30 23.89
N ILE A 38 28.88 -15.49 23.69
CA ILE A 38 28.16 -16.66 23.18
C ILE A 38 27.64 -17.45 24.37
N SER A 39 26.36 -17.88 24.34
CA SER A 39 25.76 -18.67 25.42
C SER A 39 26.43 -20.04 25.61
N ALA A 40 26.28 -20.63 26.80
CA ALA A 40 26.99 -21.85 27.20
C ALA A 40 26.67 -23.12 26.35
N ASP A 41 25.58 -23.10 25.59
CA ASP A 41 25.18 -24.13 24.61
C ASP A 41 25.60 -23.81 23.16
N GLY A 42 26.11 -22.61 22.91
CA GLY A 42 26.45 -22.11 21.58
C GLY A 42 25.24 -21.77 20.70
N LYS A 43 24.05 -21.53 21.26
CA LYS A 43 22.82 -21.30 20.47
C LYS A 43 22.31 -19.86 20.43
N THR A 44 22.74 -18.99 21.35
CA THR A 44 22.33 -17.58 21.40
C THR A 44 23.52 -16.66 21.63
N LEU A 45 23.36 -15.37 21.32
CA LEU A 45 24.26 -14.32 21.78
C LEU A 45 23.67 -13.64 23.02
N GLU A 46 24.47 -13.52 24.08
CA GLU A 46 24.15 -12.66 25.23
C GLU A 46 24.68 -11.25 24.92
N TYR A 47 23.76 -10.32 24.66
CA TYR A 47 24.05 -8.96 24.22
C TYR A 47 23.68 -7.92 25.28
N SER A 48 24.58 -6.96 25.53
CA SER A 48 24.41 -5.87 26.49
C SER A 48 24.87 -4.55 25.89
N ALA A 49 23.93 -3.78 25.32
CA ALA A 49 24.17 -2.43 24.79
C ALA A 49 24.77 -1.47 25.84
N PRO A 50 25.48 -0.40 25.41
CA PRO A 50 25.81 0.73 26.28
C PRO A 50 24.57 1.35 26.93
N ALA A 51 24.74 2.10 28.04
CA ALA A 51 23.65 2.83 28.65
C ALA A 51 23.26 4.04 27.77
N GLY A 52 21.99 4.14 27.37
CA GLY A 52 21.48 5.24 26.54
C GLY A 52 21.74 5.11 25.04
N PHE A 53 22.18 3.94 24.55
CA PHE A 53 22.31 3.68 23.12
C PHE A 53 20.96 3.23 22.50
N THR A 54 20.56 3.85 21.39
CA THR A 54 19.26 3.65 20.72
C THR A 54 19.35 3.36 19.21
N GLY A 55 20.56 3.26 18.66
CA GLY A 55 20.80 2.95 17.25
C GLY A 55 20.79 1.45 16.95
N GLU A 56 21.28 1.07 15.77
CA GLU A 56 21.50 -0.31 15.36
C GLU A 56 22.98 -0.72 15.61
N ASP A 57 23.25 -1.97 16.01
CA ASP A 57 24.62 -2.51 16.16
C ASP A 57 24.75 -3.84 15.40
N THR A 58 25.50 -3.83 14.30
CA THR A 58 25.68 -5.02 13.45
C THR A 58 26.88 -5.85 13.90
N LEU A 59 26.63 -7.11 14.24
CA LEU A 59 27.65 -8.07 14.66
C LEU A 59 27.77 -9.23 13.66
N THR A 60 28.97 -9.47 13.13
CA THR A 60 29.26 -10.69 12.37
C THR A 60 29.63 -11.82 13.33
N TYR A 61 28.99 -12.98 13.18
CA TYR A 61 29.31 -14.19 13.93
C TYR A 61 29.67 -15.34 12.98
N THR A 62 30.06 -16.49 13.54
CA THR A 62 30.53 -17.64 12.76
C THR A 62 29.99 -18.93 13.32
N VAL A 63 29.22 -19.66 12.52
CA VAL A 63 28.57 -20.93 12.88
C VAL A 63 29.42 -22.11 12.42
N ASP A 64 29.63 -23.08 13.33
CA ASP A 64 30.47 -24.28 13.19
C ASP A 64 31.90 -24.02 12.65
N GLY A 65 32.40 -22.80 12.84
CA GLY A 65 33.70 -22.35 12.33
C GLY A 65 33.78 -22.20 10.80
N GLN A 66 32.65 -22.23 10.09
CA GLN A 66 32.59 -22.27 8.62
C GLN A 66 31.69 -21.20 8.02
N LEU A 67 30.42 -21.14 8.43
CA LEU A 67 29.47 -20.15 7.93
C LEU A 67 29.66 -18.84 8.68
N LYS A 68 29.50 -17.72 7.97
CA LYS A 68 29.42 -16.39 8.57
C LYS A 68 28.09 -15.77 8.23
N ALA A 69 27.49 -15.15 9.24
CA ALA A 69 26.30 -14.35 9.15
C ALA A 69 26.49 -13.09 10.00
N SER A 70 25.69 -12.07 9.74
CA SER A 70 25.58 -10.89 10.59
C SER A 70 24.20 -10.84 11.22
N VAL A 71 24.12 -10.21 12.40
CA VAL A 71 22.87 -9.78 13.00
C VAL A 71 22.94 -8.26 13.18
N THR A 72 21.99 -7.54 12.60
CA THR A 72 21.75 -6.14 12.95
C THR A 72 20.88 -6.12 14.19
N ILE A 73 21.46 -5.74 15.32
CA ILE A 73 20.77 -5.76 16.62
C ILE A 73 20.12 -4.41 16.83
N GLN A 74 18.79 -4.42 16.99
CA GLN A 74 18.05 -3.32 17.59
C GLN A 74 17.87 -3.63 19.09
N PRO A 75 18.67 -3.02 19.99
CA PRO A 75 18.44 -3.15 21.43
C PRO A 75 17.09 -2.56 21.83
N THR A 76 16.54 -3.08 22.93
CA THR A 76 15.33 -2.57 23.58
C THR A 76 15.35 -1.03 23.63
N ILE A 77 14.38 -0.40 22.98
CA ILE A 77 14.32 1.05 22.88
C ILE A 77 13.90 1.66 24.22
N ALA A 78 14.08 2.98 24.37
CA ALA A 78 13.36 3.69 25.41
C ALA A 78 11.85 3.57 25.13
N GLN A 79 11.05 3.50 26.19
CA GLN A 79 9.59 3.49 26.12
C GLN A 79 9.02 4.65 26.94
N PRO A 80 8.24 5.57 26.35
CA PRO A 80 7.93 5.68 24.91
C PRO A 80 9.18 5.90 24.05
N TYR A 81 9.08 5.59 22.74
CA TYR A 81 10.19 5.77 21.79
C TYR A 81 10.63 7.24 21.74
N PRO A 82 11.93 7.57 21.65
CA PRO A 82 12.39 8.95 21.73
C PRO A 82 11.86 9.85 20.61
N GLN A 83 11.06 10.85 20.99
CA GLN A 83 10.80 12.04 20.18
C GLN A 83 11.92 13.07 20.35
N PHE A 84 11.85 14.20 19.64
CA PHE A 84 12.70 15.37 19.92
C PHE A 84 12.27 16.06 21.22
N SER A 85 13.23 16.51 22.02
CA SER A 85 12.97 17.01 23.38
C SER A 85 12.55 18.48 23.39
N THR A 86 13.00 19.23 22.37
CA THR A 86 12.65 20.62 22.07
C THR A 86 12.85 20.88 20.57
N ALA A 87 12.22 21.93 20.04
CA ALA A 87 12.47 22.43 18.69
C ALA A 87 13.95 22.72 18.39
N GLU A 88 14.77 23.13 19.38
CA GLU A 88 16.22 23.28 19.13
C GLU A 88 16.96 21.95 18.92
N GLU A 89 16.48 20.84 19.49
CA GLU A 89 17.03 19.51 19.18
C GLU A 89 16.66 19.09 17.74
N TYR A 90 15.45 19.43 17.29
CA TYR A 90 14.98 19.18 15.93
C TYR A 90 15.72 20.04 14.89
N ILE A 91 15.88 21.34 15.13
CA ILE A 91 16.68 22.23 14.28
C ILE A 91 18.13 21.74 14.19
N ALA A 92 18.72 21.26 15.29
CA ALA A 92 20.08 20.72 15.28
C ALA A 92 20.20 19.42 14.44
N PHE A 93 19.15 18.61 14.39
CA PHE A 93 19.06 17.44 13.51
C PHE A 93 18.95 17.85 12.03
N LEU A 94 18.02 18.73 11.67
CA LEU A 94 17.87 19.25 10.31
C LEU A 94 19.15 19.95 9.82
N GLN A 95 19.80 20.75 10.68
CA GLN A 95 21.09 21.37 10.38
C GLN A 95 22.19 20.33 10.11
N ALA A 96 22.22 19.21 10.83
CA ALA A 96 23.22 18.16 10.61
C ALA A 96 23.07 17.51 9.23
N ASP A 97 21.84 17.15 8.86
CA ASP A 97 21.53 16.62 7.53
C ASP A 97 21.84 17.64 6.42
N ALA A 98 21.31 18.87 6.52
CA ALA A 98 21.50 19.89 5.49
C ALA A 98 22.98 20.25 5.28
N LEU A 99 23.78 20.29 6.34
CA LEU A 99 25.22 20.52 6.25
C LEU A 99 26.00 19.37 5.58
N GLN A 100 25.50 18.12 5.69
CA GLN A 100 26.07 16.94 5.03
C GLN A 100 25.63 16.86 3.55
N ARG A 101 24.33 17.08 3.31
CA ARG A 101 23.66 17.09 2.00
C ARG A 101 24.23 18.16 1.07
N TYR A 102 24.32 19.40 1.56
CA TYR A 102 24.69 20.56 0.76
C TYR A 102 26.17 20.99 0.90
N GLU A 103 27.04 20.17 1.52
CA GLU A 103 28.48 20.48 1.68
C GLU A 103 29.13 20.91 0.36
N HIS A 104 28.71 20.28 -0.74
CA HIS A 104 29.23 20.51 -2.09
C HIS A 104 28.73 21.81 -2.76
N LEU A 105 27.74 22.51 -2.20
CA LEU A 105 27.16 23.74 -2.76
C LEU A 105 27.69 25.02 -2.12
N PHE A 106 27.93 25.05 -0.80
CA PHE A 106 28.27 26.28 -0.07
C PHE A 106 29.45 27.04 -0.71
N GLY A 107 29.22 28.31 -1.06
CA GLY A 107 30.23 29.17 -1.71
C GLY A 107 30.59 28.82 -3.16
N GLN A 108 29.89 27.88 -3.82
CA GLN A 108 30.08 27.61 -5.26
C GLN A 108 29.29 28.59 -6.12
N THR A 109 29.78 28.84 -7.34
CA THR A 109 29.05 29.63 -8.36
C THR A 109 27.75 28.93 -8.76
N HIS A 110 26.63 29.65 -8.67
CA HIS A 110 25.36 29.24 -9.26
C HIS A 110 25.23 29.80 -10.68
N TYR A 111 24.66 29.00 -11.58
CA TYR A 111 24.47 29.35 -12.98
C TYR A 111 22.97 29.34 -13.32
N ASP A 112 22.38 30.52 -13.38
CA ASP A 112 20.96 30.68 -13.66
C ASP A 112 20.63 30.30 -15.12
N ARG A 113 19.41 29.78 -15.32
CA ARG A 113 18.86 29.54 -16.65
C ARG A 113 18.02 30.72 -17.14
N ILE A 114 17.87 30.78 -18.45
CA ILE A 114 17.21 31.88 -19.18
C ILE A 114 15.69 31.77 -19.03
N TYR A 115 15.04 32.85 -18.59
CA TYR A 115 13.57 32.96 -18.50
C TYR A 115 12.93 33.47 -19.80
N PHE A 116 11.70 32.99 -20.07
CA PHE A 116 10.66 33.67 -20.86
C PHE A 116 9.28 33.35 -20.24
N ASP A 117 8.29 34.19 -20.49
CA ASP A 117 7.11 34.44 -19.61
C ASP A 117 5.77 33.87 -20.15
N GLY A 118 4.85 33.47 -19.26
CA GLY A 118 3.53 32.89 -19.55
C GLY A 118 2.74 32.48 -18.28
N VAL A 119 1.39 32.57 -18.31
CA VAL A 119 0.49 32.47 -17.13
C VAL A 119 -0.88 31.87 -17.53
N TYR A 120 -1.54 31.06 -16.67
CA TYR A 120 -3.01 31.09 -16.32
C TYR A 120 -3.44 29.93 -15.36
N ASP A 121 -4.74 29.82 -15.04
CA ASP A 121 -5.34 29.33 -13.75
C ASP A 121 -6.66 28.49 -13.95
N ALA A 122 -7.17 27.76 -12.94
CA ALA A 122 -8.29 26.78 -13.05
C ALA A 122 -9.21 26.62 -11.79
N SER A 123 -10.48 26.16 -11.95
CA SER A 123 -11.43 25.82 -10.83
C SER A 123 -12.73 25.07 -11.28
N ASN A 124 -13.51 24.51 -10.31
CA ASN A 124 -14.52 23.41 -10.50
C ASN A 124 -15.96 23.68 -9.93
N GLY A 125 -16.94 22.74 -10.10
CA GLY A 125 -18.09 22.52 -9.15
C GLY A 125 -19.55 22.31 -9.70
N ALA A 126 -20.41 21.50 -9.02
CA ALA A 126 -21.76 21.01 -9.46
C ALA A 126 -23.00 21.68 -8.75
N PRO A 127 -24.02 21.09 -8.02
CA PRO A 127 -24.59 19.70 -7.86
C PRO A 127 -26.17 19.56 -7.61
N VAL A 128 -26.71 18.33 -7.28
CA VAL A 128 -27.77 17.87 -6.27
C VAL A 128 -29.36 17.93 -6.31
N ALA A 129 -30.04 16.88 -5.70
CA ALA A 129 -31.33 16.76 -4.87
C ALA A 129 -32.42 15.67 -5.26
N GLU A 130 -33.18 14.84 -4.46
CA GLU A 130 -33.33 14.29 -3.03
C GLU A 130 -34.28 12.99 -3.01
N SER A 131 -34.46 11.99 -2.08
CA SER A 131 -33.78 11.26 -0.92
C SER A 131 -34.49 9.91 -0.43
N ALA A 132 -34.42 9.43 0.87
CA ALA A 132 -34.16 7.99 1.32
C ALA A 132 -34.96 7.24 2.50
N ASN A 133 -34.87 5.87 2.71
CA ASN A 133 -34.88 5.06 4.02
C ASN A 133 -35.11 3.46 3.98
N VAL A 134 -34.40 2.60 4.79
CA VAL A 134 -34.08 1.18 4.34
C VAL A 134 -33.88 -0.12 5.25
N ARG A 135 -33.22 -1.19 4.67
CA ARG A 135 -33.11 -2.67 4.94
C ARG A 135 -31.78 -3.27 4.32
N GLY A 136 -31.06 -4.18 5.00
CA GLY A 136 -29.61 -4.50 4.77
C GLY A 136 -29.03 -5.01 3.42
N HIS A 137 -27.69 -4.99 3.34
CA HIS A 137 -26.81 -4.98 2.15
C HIS A 137 -25.43 -5.69 2.38
N SER A 138 -24.47 -5.53 1.45
CA SER A 138 -23.10 -6.07 1.49
C SER A 138 -22.03 -5.08 1.97
N GLU A 139 -21.10 -5.53 2.81
CA GLU A 139 -19.91 -4.79 3.26
C GLU A 139 -18.67 -5.08 2.37
N THR A 140 -17.66 -4.20 2.44
CA THR A 140 -16.38 -4.24 1.69
C THR A 140 -15.51 -5.46 2.06
N ASN A 141 -14.72 -5.99 1.11
CA ASN A 141 -13.89 -7.21 1.29
C ASN A 141 -12.58 -6.94 2.06
N VAL A 142 -12.68 -6.64 3.35
CA VAL A 142 -11.56 -6.27 4.24
C VAL A 142 -10.57 -7.42 4.54
N GLN A 143 -9.32 -7.08 4.85
CA GLN A 143 -8.30 -8.06 5.28
C GLN A 143 -8.58 -8.64 6.67
N VAL A 144 -9.07 -7.82 7.60
CA VAL A 144 -9.36 -8.16 9.01
C VAL A 144 -10.76 -7.70 9.40
N ALA A 145 -11.59 -8.62 9.88
CA ALA A 145 -12.96 -8.31 10.29
C ALA A 145 -12.99 -7.29 11.45
N GLY A 146 -13.70 -6.18 11.25
CA GLY A 146 -13.79 -5.07 12.21
C GLY A 146 -12.71 -3.98 12.03
N VAL A 147 -11.82 -4.11 11.04
CA VAL A 147 -11.00 -3.01 10.53
C VAL A 147 -11.40 -2.76 9.08
N ASP A 148 -11.86 -1.54 8.80
CA ASP A 148 -12.39 -1.16 7.49
C ASP A 148 -11.29 -0.73 6.51
N GLU A 149 -11.49 -0.92 5.22
CA GLU A 149 -10.54 -0.60 4.14
C GLU A 149 -11.21 0.30 3.10
N GLY A 150 -10.66 1.50 2.92
CA GLY A 150 -11.30 2.53 2.10
C GLY A 150 -11.29 2.18 0.63
N ASP A 151 -12.49 1.99 0.05
CA ASP A 151 -12.69 1.53 -1.32
C ASP A 151 -13.29 2.63 -2.23
N ILE A 152 -13.42 2.35 -3.53
CA ILE A 152 -14.05 3.23 -4.53
C ILE A 152 -15.57 3.05 -4.64
N VAL A 153 -16.15 2.04 -3.99
CA VAL A 153 -17.61 1.79 -3.98
C VAL A 153 -18.03 1.40 -2.57
N GLU A 154 -19.07 2.06 -2.06
CA GLU A 154 -19.73 1.70 -0.81
C GLU A 154 -21.21 1.43 -1.04
N PHE A 155 -21.78 0.56 -0.21
CA PHE A 155 -23.21 0.27 -0.19
C PHE A 155 -23.78 0.76 1.13
N ASP A 156 -24.94 1.42 1.07
CA ASP A 156 -25.90 1.27 2.16
C ASP A 156 -27.03 0.34 1.72
N SER A 157 -28.09 0.40 2.50
CA SER A 157 -29.25 -0.46 2.40
C SER A 157 -30.22 -0.07 1.25
N ASP A 158 -30.29 1.20 0.81
CA ASP A 158 -31.08 1.71 -0.35
C ASP A 158 -30.13 2.19 -1.46
N TYR A 159 -28.88 2.51 -1.14
CA TYR A 159 -28.00 3.32 -1.99
C TYR A 159 -26.66 2.65 -2.31
N LEU A 160 -26.14 2.99 -3.48
CA LEU A 160 -24.80 2.66 -3.93
C LEU A 160 -24.04 3.97 -4.15
N TYR A 161 -22.90 4.11 -3.47
CA TYR A 161 -21.98 5.24 -3.56
C TYR A 161 -20.78 4.79 -4.39
N THR A 162 -20.35 5.57 -5.37
CA THR A 162 -19.19 5.24 -6.21
C THR A 162 -18.34 6.46 -6.49
N LEU A 163 -17.02 6.31 -6.42
CA LEU A 163 -16.07 7.30 -6.91
C LEU A 163 -15.94 7.17 -8.43
N THR A 164 -15.89 8.31 -9.12
CA THR A 164 -15.62 8.36 -10.56
C THR A 164 -14.84 9.64 -10.89
N GLY A 165 -13.52 9.53 -10.91
CA GLY A 165 -12.62 10.67 -11.06
C GLY A 165 -12.66 11.56 -9.83
N ASN A 166 -13.26 12.74 -9.96
CA ASN A 166 -13.33 13.77 -8.92
C ASN A 166 -14.75 13.89 -8.32
N ASP A 167 -15.67 13.00 -8.70
CA ASP A 167 -17.05 12.98 -8.19
C ASP A 167 -17.31 11.74 -7.32
N VAL A 168 -18.03 11.95 -6.21
CA VAL A 168 -18.88 10.93 -5.59
C VAL A 168 -20.21 10.92 -6.33
N VAL A 169 -20.63 9.77 -6.83
CA VAL A 169 -21.96 9.55 -7.41
C VAL A 169 -22.76 8.63 -6.49
N ILE A 170 -24.02 8.99 -6.27
CA ILE A 170 -24.94 8.29 -5.36
C ILE A 170 -26.16 7.85 -6.17
N LEU A 171 -26.34 6.53 -6.22
CA LEU A 171 -27.43 5.88 -6.95
C LEU A 171 -28.48 5.35 -5.96
N SER A 172 -29.77 5.59 -6.22
CA SER A 172 -30.82 4.81 -5.56
C SER A 172 -30.75 3.38 -6.08
N ALA A 173 -30.30 2.45 -5.26
CA ALA A 173 -30.09 1.04 -5.58
C ALA A 173 -31.31 0.16 -5.21
N TRP A 174 -32.23 0.66 -4.38
CA TRP A 174 -33.47 -0.04 -4.03
C TRP A 174 -34.72 0.87 -4.14
N PRO A 175 -35.87 0.36 -4.65
CA PRO A 175 -36.06 -0.90 -5.36
C PRO A 175 -35.17 -1.00 -6.60
N ALA A 176 -34.62 -2.18 -6.89
CA ALA A 176 -33.62 -2.35 -7.94
C ALA A 176 -34.16 -2.05 -9.36
N GLU A 177 -35.48 -2.12 -9.57
CA GLU A 177 -36.14 -1.67 -10.80
C GLU A 177 -36.12 -0.14 -11.01
N ASP A 178 -35.93 0.64 -9.95
CA ASP A 178 -35.88 2.10 -9.94
C ASP A 178 -34.42 2.62 -9.82
N LEU A 179 -33.43 1.82 -10.27
CA LEU A 179 -32.00 2.19 -10.25
C LEU A 179 -31.74 3.49 -11.02
N ALA A 180 -31.28 4.54 -10.33
CA ALA A 180 -31.07 5.87 -10.90
C ALA A 180 -29.93 6.61 -10.20
N GLU A 181 -29.19 7.47 -10.92
CA GLU A 181 -28.40 8.52 -10.26
C GLU A 181 -29.35 9.53 -9.62
N VAL A 182 -29.18 9.73 -8.32
CA VAL A 182 -29.95 10.70 -7.55
C VAL A 182 -29.10 11.86 -7.07
N GLY A 183 -27.82 11.61 -6.75
CA GLY A 183 -26.94 12.57 -6.08
C GLY A 183 -25.53 12.53 -6.65
N ARG A 184 -24.87 13.69 -6.63
CA ARG A 184 -23.48 13.85 -7.06
C ARG A 184 -22.80 14.94 -6.25
N TYR A 185 -21.65 14.66 -5.69
CA TYR A 185 -20.81 15.63 -4.97
C TYR A 185 -19.41 15.66 -5.57
N HIS A 186 -18.91 16.85 -5.87
CA HIS A 186 -17.60 17.04 -6.48
C HIS A 186 -16.54 17.34 -5.41
N VAL A 187 -15.50 16.52 -5.31
CA VAL A 187 -14.38 16.70 -4.37
C VAL A 187 -13.19 17.37 -5.05
N ALA A 188 -12.32 17.99 -4.25
CA ALA A 188 -11.05 18.54 -4.75
C ALA A 188 -10.02 17.42 -4.93
N GLY A 189 -9.30 17.42 -6.06
CA GLY A 189 -8.35 16.35 -6.40
C GLY A 189 -9.02 15.06 -6.88
N ASP A 190 -8.21 14.09 -7.28
CA ASP A 190 -8.67 12.78 -7.76
C ASP A 190 -9.08 11.92 -6.56
N ALA A 191 -10.29 11.36 -6.59
CA ALA A 191 -10.81 10.58 -5.48
C ALA A 191 -10.26 9.15 -5.49
N ILE A 192 -9.72 8.71 -4.35
CA ILE A 192 -8.96 7.45 -4.21
C ILE A 192 -9.75 6.41 -3.40
N ALA A 193 -10.37 6.83 -2.30
CA ALA A 193 -11.04 5.96 -1.34
C ALA A 193 -12.20 6.67 -0.65
N MET A 194 -13.19 5.93 -0.17
CA MET A 194 -14.27 6.40 0.70
C MET A 194 -14.51 5.43 1.87
N PHE A 195 -15.24 5.90 2.89
CA PHE A 195 -15.73 5.12 4.03
C PHE A 195 -17.14 5.61 4.38
N LEU A 196 -18.09 4.70 4.63
CA LEU A 196 -19.48 5.06 4.93
C LEU A 196 -19.89 4.70 6.37
N HIS A 197 -20.01 5.71 7.24
CA HIS A 197 -20.44 5.54 8.63
C HIS A 197 -21.86 6.10 8.84
N GLY A 198 -22.86 5.36 8.36
CA GLY A 198 -24.28 5.70 8.47
C GLY A 198 -24.70 6.86 7.57
N ASP A 199 -24.80 8.06 8.13
CA ASP A 199 -25.15 9.29 7.40
C ASP A 199 -23.91 10.20 7.19
N ARG A 200 -22.71 9.64 7.37
CA ARG A 200 -21.41 10.31 7.15
C ARG A 200 -20.62 9.53 6.11
N LEU A 201 -20.35 10.16 4.97
CA LEU A 201 -19.44 9.61 3.96
C LEU A 201 -18.11 10.35 4.03
N THR A 202 -17.03 9.65 4.38
CA THR A 202 -15.67 10.19 4.30
C THR A 202 -15.10 9.86 2.94
N VAL A 203 -14.42 10.82 2.30
CA VAL A 203 -13.76 10.66 1.00
C VAL A 203 -12.33 11.14 1.12
N ILE A 204 -11.39 10.34 0.63
CA ILE A 204 -9.98 10.66 0.52
C ILE A 204 -9.67 10.88 -0.96
N SER A 205 -9.11 12.06 -1.26
CA SER A 205 -8.67 12.45 -2.61
C SER A 205 -7.26 13.03 -2.57
N GLN A 206 -6.64 13.20 -3.74
CA GLN A 206 -5.28 13.73 -3.85
C GLN A 206 -5.14 14.73 -5.00
N ILE A 207 -4.38 15.80 -4.76
CA ILE A 207 -3.87 16.70 -5.79
C ILE A 207 -2.38 16.42 -5.96
N VAL A 208 -1.93 16.34 -7.22
CA VAL A 208 -0.51 16.20 -7.58
C VAL A 208 -0.07 17.46 -8.33
N THR A 209 0.69 18.32 -7.68
CA THR A 209 1.30 19.51 -8.30
C THR A 209 2.69 19.17 -8.82
N TRP A 210 2.90 19.38 -10.12
CA TRP A 210 4.21 19.20 -10.75
C TRP A 210 4.91 20.56 -10.83
N GLY A 211 6.06 20.70 -10.18
CA GLY A 211 6.89 21.90 -10.29
C GLY A 211 7.29 22.22 -11.74
N ASP A 212 7.51 23.51 -12.03
CA ASP A 212 7.60 24.09 -13.39
C ASP A 212 8.33 23.20 -14.42
N GLN A 213 7.62 22.85 -15.48
CA GLN A 213 8.20 22.07 -16.58
C GLN A 213 9.18 22.92 -17.39
N TYR A 214 10.48 22.66 -17.28
CA TYR A 214 11.49 23.28 -18.13
C TYR A 214 11.42 22.74 -19.58
N PRO A 215 10.95 23.51 -20.59
CA PRO A 215 10.93 23.04 -21.96
C PRO A 215 12.36 22.91 -22.51
N ILE A 216 12.67 21.75 -23.11
CA ILE A 216 13.93 21.57 -23.84
C ILE A 216 13.75 22.13 -25.26
N PRO A 217 14.51 23.15 -25.70
CA PRO A 217 14.45 23.59 -27.09
C PRO A 217 15.00 22.49 -28.01
N TRP A 218 14.24 22.08 -29.01
CA TRP A 218 14.77 21.33 -30.16
C TRP A 218 15.61 22.27 -31.04
N ALA A 219 16.77 22.68 -30.53
CA ALA A 219 17.75 23.51 -31.20
C ALA A 219 18.44 22.72 -32.33
N ALA A 220 17.73 22.56 -33.44
CA ALA A 220 18.23 21.99 -34.67
C ALA A 220 19.19 22.95 -35.39
N ASP A 221 20.34 23.28 -34.77
CA ASP A 221 21.58 23.55 -35.51
C ASP A 221 22.85 23.56 -34.62
N ALA A 222 23.81 22.73 -35.02
CA ALA A 222 25.26 22.97 -34.92
C ALA A 222 25.93 23.31 -33.56
N LEU A 223 25.66 22.55 -32.49
CA LEU A 223 26.61 22.38 -31.37
C LEU A 223 27.15 20.95 -31.29
N SER A 224 28.41 20.79 -30.85
CA SER A 224 29.15 19.52 -30.88
C SER A 224 28.78 18.58 -29.73
N PHE A 225 28.62 17.30 -30.04
CA PHE A 225 28.11 16.22 -29.17
C PHE A 225 28.93 15.87 -27.89
N ASP A 226 30.02 16.59 -27.59
CA ASP A 226 30.81 16.43 -26.35
C ASP A 226 30.32 17.33 -25.19
N ALA A 227 29.31 18.18 -25.42
CA ALA A 227 28.65 18.92 -24.34
C ALA A 227 27.64 18.02 -23.62
N ILE A 228 27.77 17.88 -22.29
CA ILE A 228 26.84 17.12 -21.45
C ILE A 228 25.47 17.80 -21.51
N MET A 229 24.53 17.20 -22.23
CA MET A 229 23.10 17.53 -22.13
C MET A 229 22.62 17.18 -20.72
N PRO A 230 22.17 18.15 -19.91
CA PRO A 230 21.41 17.83 -18.71
C PRO A 230 20.13 17.13 -19.18
N TRP A 231 19.82 15.97 -18.59
CA TRP A 231 18.46 15.44 -18.68
C TRP A 231 17.48 16.48 -18.10
N PRO A 232 16.22 16.51 -18.55
CA PRO A 232 15.21 17.36 -17.93
C PRO A 232 15.13 17.02 -16.44
N TYR A 233 15.51 17.99 -15.61
CA TYR A 233 15.31 17.90 -14.17
C TYR A 233 13.86 18.31 -13.94
N PHE A 234 12.97 17.32 -13.91
CA PHE A 234 11.59 17.52 -13.46
C PHE A 234 11.64 17.92 -11.99
N GLY A 235 10.80 18.89 -11.58
CA GLY A 235 10.51 19.05 -10.15
C GLY A 235 9.95 17.73 -9.61
N SER A 236 10.29 17.40 -8.37
CA SER A 236 9.57 16.31 -7.68
C SER A 236 8.08 16.69 -7.61
N PRO A 237 7.16 15.75 -7.85
CA PRO A 237 5.75 16.02 -7.64
C PRO A 237 5.50 16.32 -6.16
N GLU A 238 4.84 17.43 -5.91
CA GLU A 238 4.25 17.78 -4.62
C GLU A 238 2.86 17.13 -4.55
N TYR A 239 2.48 16.71 -3.34
CA TYR A 239 1.24 15.99 -3.10
C TYR A 239 0.47 16.67 -1.98
N THR A 240 -0.82 16.94 -2.21
CA THR A 240 -1.77 17.32 -1.16
C THR A 240 -2.84 16.25 -1.07
N THR A 241 -2.90 15.56 0.06
CA THR A 241 -3.98 14.60 0.36
C THR A 241 -5.10 15.32 1.08
N ILE A 242 -6.34 15.05 0.67
CA ILE A 242 -7.54 15.76 1.12
C ILE A 242 -8.52 14.76 1.71
N VAL A 243 -8.99 15.02 2.93
CA VAL A 243 -10.00 14.22 3.62
C VAL A 243 -11.26 15.07 3.78
N THR A 244 -12.35 14.67 3.12
CA THR A 244 -13.63 15.37 3.13
C THR A 244 -14.69 14.49 3.78
N VAL A 245 -15.36 14.97 4.82
CA VAL A 245 -16.52 14.29 5.43
C VAL A 245 -17.78 14.98 4.97
N LEU A 246 -18.68 14.21 4.34
CA LEU A 246 -19.97 14.65 3.83
C LEU A 246 -21.10 14.18 4.74
N ASP A 247 -22.09 15.05 4.96
CA ASP A 247 -23.42 14.65 5.42
C ASP A 247 -24.19 14.10 4.22
N VAL A 248 -24.62 12.84 4.30
CA VAL A 248 -25.42 12.16 3.27
C VAL A 248 -26.79 11.72 3.80
N SER A 249 -27.26 12.29 4.93
CA SER A 249 -28.59 12.00 5.49
C SER A 249 -29.70 12.21 4.46
N ASP A 250 -29.75 13.40 3.85
CA ASP A 250 -30.40 13.63 2.55
C ASP A 250 -29.44 13.19 1.43
N ARG A 251 -29.55 11.90 1.02
CA ARG A 251 -28.57 11.18 0.15
C ARG A 251 -28.15 11.86 -1.13
N THR A 252 -28.91 12.85 -1.57
CA THR A 252 -28.84 13.37 -2.92
C THR A 252 -28.71 14.89 -2.96
N THR A 253 -28.65 15.52 -1.77
CA THR A 253 -28.03 16.83 -1.50
C THR A 253 -26.84 16.69 -0.53
N PRO A 254 -25.78 15.90 -0.82
CA PRO A 254 -24.64 15.80 0.09
C PRO A 254 -23.98 17.15 0.32
N SER A 255 -23.52 17.37 1.55
CA SER A 255 -22.92 18.65 1.95
C SER A 255 -21.69 18.42 2.82
N GLN A 256 -20.68 19.27 2.67
CA GLN A 256 -19.45 19.22 3.47
C GLN A 256 -19.78 19.44 4.94
N VAL A 257 -19.37 18.53 5.82
CA VAL A 257 -19.31 18.74 7.29
C VAL A 257 -17.96 19.33 7.65
N GLN A 258 -16.91 18.77 7.06
CA GLN A 258 -15.53 19.25 7.18
C GLN A 258 -14.71 18.81 5.97
N ARG A 259 -13.67 19.57 5.65
CA ARG A 259 -12.57 19.16 4.75
C ARG A 259 -11.24 19.42 5.43
N THR A 260 -10.25 18.57 5.24
CA THR A 260 -8.86 18.87 5.63
C THR A 260 -7.92 18.56 4.48
N GLU A 261 -7.15 19.56 4.09
CA GLU A 261 -6.03 19.46 3.14
C GLU A 261 -4.73 19.25 3.94
N ILE A 262 -3.89 18.29 3.53
CA ILE A 262 -2.62 17.95 4.18
C ILE A 262 -1.52 17.81 3.12
N GLU A 263 -0.37 18.45 3.35
CA GLU A 263 0.84 18.25 2.55
C GLU A 263 1.41 16.84 2.79
N GLY A 264 1.49 16.03 1.74
CA GLY A 264 1.96 14.64 1.81
C GLY A 264 1.20 13.71 0.86
N GLN A 265 1.90 12.67 0.42
CA GLN A 265 1.35 11.62 -0.44
C GLN A 265 0.62 10.56 0.40
N TYR A 266 -0.65 10.32 0.09
CA TYR A 266 -1.44 9.19 0.58
C TYR A 266 -0.74 7.86 0.33
N VAL A 267 -0.66 7.03 1.38
CA VAL A 267 -0.12 5.67 1.33
C VAL A 267 -1.25 4.65 1.46
N SER A 268 -2.04 4.74 2.54
CA SER A 268 -3.23 3.90 2.76
C SER A 268 -4.12 4.52 3.84
N SER A 269 -5.28 3.94 4.07
CA SER A 269 -6.17 4.30 5.19
C SER A 269 -6.88 3.06 5.74
N ARG A 270 -7.40 3.18 6.97
CA ARG A 270 -8.25 2.18 7.62
C ARG A 270 -9.29 2.86 8.51
N GLY A 271 -10.49 2.30 8.60
CA GLY A 271 -11.53 2.72 9.54
C GLY A 271 -11.60 1.78 10.75
N ILE A 272 -11.78 2.33 11.95
CA ILE A 272 -12.07 1.53 13.15
C ILE A 272 -12.85 2.38 14.18
N GLY A 273 -14.00 1.88 14.62
CA GLY A 273 -14.92 2.66 15.46
C GLY A 273 -15.42 3.93 14.77
N ASP A 274 -15.49 5.03 15.51
CA ASP A 274 -15.91 6.35 15.02
C ASP A 274 -14.82 7.10 14.19
N TYR A 275 -13.72 6.42 13.85
CA TYR A 275 -12.49 7.03 13.35
C TYR A 275 -11.98 6.45 12.02
N VAL A 276 -11.51 7.33 11.13
CA VAL A 276 -10.69 6.96 9.96
C VAL A 276 -9.25 7.41 10.21
N TYR A 277 -8.31 6.50 10.00
CA TYR A 277 -6.88 6.72 10.07
C TYR A 277 -6.30 6.76 8.65
N VAL A 278 -5.48 7.76 8.37
CA VAL A 278 -4.81 7.99 7.09
C VAL A 278 -3.30 7.98 7.29
N SER A 279 -2.60 7.14 6.52
CA SER A 279 -1.13 7.13 6.48
C SER A 279 -0.63 7.92 5.26
N LEU A 280 0.36 8.78 5.53
CA LEU A 280 0.95 9.72 4.58
C LEU A 280 2.48 9.59 4.59
N THR A 281 3.12 9.88 3.46
CA THR A 281 4.57 10.10 3.37
C THR A 281 4.88 11.50 2.82
N HIS A 282 5.83 12.20 3.44
CA HIS A 282 6.24 13.55 3.05
C HIS A 282 7.77 13.65 2.99
N SER A 283 8.31 14.40 2.03
CA SER A 283 9.76 14.59 1.85
C SER A 283 10.33 15.63 2.81
N ALA A 284 10.43 15.28 4.08
CA ALA A 284 10.77 16.15 5.20
C ALA A 284 12.25 16.59 5.23
N VAL A 285 12.62 17.44 4.26
CA VAL A 285 13.99 17.91 4.00
C VAL A 285 14.00 19.44 4.02
N SER A 286 14.64 20.03 5.02
CA SER A 286 14.77 21.48 5.20
C SER A 286 15.47 22.17 4.03
N SER A 287 15.18 23.46 3.80
CA SER A 287 15.75 24.23 2.70
C SER A 287 17.29 24.24 2.65
N GLY A 288 17.82 24.27 1.43
CA GLY A 288 19.26 24.34 1.16
C GLY A 288 19.84 25.75 1.23
N PRO A 289 21.13 25.92 0.89
CA PRO A 289 21.75 27.24 0.79
C PRO A 289 21.07 28.11 -0.26
N GLU A 290 20.74 29.34 0.11
CA GLU A 290 20.24 30.37 -0.82
C GLU A 290 21.33 30.81 -1.80
N VAL A 291 20.91 31.31 -2.97
CA VAL A 291 21.81 31.86 -3.99
C VAL A 291 21.89 33.38 -3.83
N ILE A 292 23.08 33.89 -3.54
CA ILE A 292 23.35 35.32 -3.38
C ILE A 292 23.78 35.91 -4.73
N TYR A 293 23.01 36.90 -5.20
CA TYR A 293 23.28 37.63 -6.44
C TYR A 293 23.94 38.97 -6.16
N SER A 294 24.97 39.33 -6.94
CA SER A 294 25.69 40.61 -6.78
C SER A 294 24.88 41.85 -7.20
N SER A 295 23.80 41.64 -7.97
CA SER A 295 22.78 42.61 -8.37
C SER A 295 21.56 41.87 -8.92
N PRO A 296 20.35 42.48 -8.96
CA PRO A 296 19.17 41.85 -9.58
C PRO A 296 19.36 41.42 -11.04
N ASP A 297 20.23 42.11 -11.79
CA ASP A 297 20.55 41.81 -13.19
C ASP A 297 21.74 40.83 -13.37
N ALA A 298 22.12 40.07 -12.33
CA ALA A 298 23.32 39.21 -12.37
C ALA A 298 23.04 37.80 -12.93
N GLU A 299 23.58 37.51 -14.12
CA GLU A 299 23.48 36.20 -14.81
C GLU A 299 24.12 35.01 -14.07
N MET A 300 24.80 35.24 -12.94
CA MET A 300 25.40 34.23 -12.07
C MET A 300 25.28 34.68 -10.61
N GLY A 301 24.83 33.76 -9.76
CA GLY A 301 24.88 33.91 -8.30
C GLY A 301 26.05 33.13 -7.69
N VAL A 302 26.14 33.16 -6.36
CA VAL A 302 27.01 32.28 -5.57
C VAL A 302 26.16 31.75 -4.42
N TYR A 303 26.15 30.43 -4.21
CA TYR A 303 25.51 29.86 -3.02
C TYR A 303 26.10 30.48 -1.75
N GLU A 304 25.25 30.81 -0.78
CA GLU A 304 25.69 31.35 0.50
C GLU A 304 26.75 30.45 1.17
N THR A 305 27.64 31.05 1.95
CA THR A 305 28.63 30.27 2.69
C THR A 305 27.96 29.51 3.83
N ARG A 306 28.62 28.45 4.31
CA ARG A 306 28.17 27.68 5.49
C ARG A 306 27.95 28.56 6.73
N GLU A 307 28.67 29.67 6.86
CA GLU A 307 28.50 30.62 7.97
C GLU A 307 27.25 31.51 7.78
N GLU A 308 26.94 31.89 6.54
CA GLU A 308 25.72 32.64 6.19
C GLU A 308 24.47 31.78 6.33
N PHE A 309 24.49 30.54 5.83
CA PHE A 309 23.41 29.55 5.98
C PHE A 309 23.00 29.33 7.44
N LEU A 310 23.98 29.09 8.32
CA LEU A 310 23.73 28.91 9.75
C LEU A 310 23.28 30.21 10.43
N ALA A 311 23.72 31.37 9.95
CA ALA A 311 23.21 32.65 10.43
C ALA A 311 21.78 32.95 9.95
N ARG A 312 21.37 32.45 8.78
CA ARG A 312 20.00 32.56 8.25
C ARG A 312 19.04 31.72 9.09
N ILE A 313 19.35 30.44 9.33
CA ILE A 313 18.55 29.57 10.20
C ILE A 313 18.47 30.13 11.63
N ALA A 314 19.55 30.73 12.16
CA ALA A 314 19.54 31.37 13.47
C ALA A 314 18.71 32.68 13.55
N GLN A 315 18.30 33.24 12.41
CA GLN A 315 17.36 34.38 12.35
C GLN A 315 15.91 33.91 12.12
N SER A 316 15.73 32.86 11.32
CA SER A 316 14.44 32.27 10.94
C SER A 316 14.37 30.77 11.27
N PRO A 317 14.38 30.38 12.56
CA PRO A 317 14.33 28.97 12.95
C PRO A 317 12.96 28.33 12.70
N GLY A 318 11.88 29.11 12.70
CA GLY A 318 10.52 28.63 12.41
C GLY A 318 10.35 28.30 10.93
N ASP A 319 10.82 29.18 10.04
CA ASP A 319 10.76 28.99 8.59
C ASP A 319 11.51 27.70 8.18
N PHE A 320 12.71 27.47 8.75
CA PHE A 320 13.50 26.25 8.53
C PHE A 320 12.85 24.95 9.08
N ILE A 321 11.89 25.06 10.01
CA ILE A 321 11.05 23.93 10.45
C ILE A 321 9.89 23.73 9.47
N ALA A 322 9.23 24.81 9.05
CA ALA A 322 8.11 24.78 8.10
C ALA A 322 8.52 24.32 6.70
N ASP A 323 9.77 24.54 6.30
CA ASP A 323 10.38 23.95 5.09
C ASP A 323 10.48 22.41 5.15
N ALA A 324 10.40 21.81 6.35
CA ALA A 324 10.72 20.40 6.60
C ALA A 324 9.57 19.58 7.22
N LEU A 325 8.53 20.21 7.75
CA LEU A 325 7.35 19.54 8.32
C LEU A 325 6.09 19.91 7.53
N PRO A 326 5.27 18.93 7.14
CA PRO A 326 4.07 19.18 6.35
C PRO A 326 3.06 20.02 7.10
N ASN A 327 2.37 20.89 6.38
CA ASN A 327 1.26 21.69 6.88
C ASN A 327 -0.09 21.01 6.61
N TYR A 328 -1.12 21.46 7.32
CA TYR A 328 -2.51 21.15 7.02
C TYR A 328 -3.41 22.37 7.18
N THR A 329 -4.58 22.33 6.53
CA THR A 329 -5.67 23.28 6.77
C THR A 329 -7.00 22.54 6.80
N SER A 330 -7.74 22.70 7.91
CA SER A 330 -9.07 22.14 8.13
C SER A 330 -10.14 23.23 8.01
N TYR A 331 -11.21 22.91 7.29
CA TYR A 331 -12.33 23.78 6.93
C TYR A 331 -13.63 23.23 7.50
N GLY A 332 -14.53 24.12 7.92
CA GLY A 332 -15.88 23.76 8.37
C GLY A 332 -16.88 23.50 7.24
N ALA A 333 -18.12 23.24 7.63
CA ALA A 333 -19.27 23.09 6.72
C ALA A 333 -19.63 24.36 5.93
N ASP A 334 -19.12 25.52 6.36
CA ASP A 334 -19.26 26.82 5.71
C ASP A 334 -18.02 27.23 4.88
N ASP A 335 -17.11 26.28 4.67
CA ASP A 335 -15.81 26.41 3.99
C ASP A 335 -14.86 27.48 4.57
N ASN A 336 -15.12 27.95 5.79
CA ASN A 336 -14.17 28.78 6.53
C ASN A 336 -13.08 27.91 7.19
N VAL A 337 -11.84 28.40 7.18
CA VAL A 337 -10.71 27.78 7.88
C VAL A 337 -11.01 27.72 9.39
N ALA A 338 -11.08 26.50 9.92
CA ALA A 338 -11.28 26.21 11.33
C ALA A 338 -9.96 26.00 12.09
N ARG A 339 -8.97 25.35 11.44
CA ARG A 339 -7.65 25.03 12.01
C ARG A 339 -6.60 24.98 10.90
N THR A 340 -5.37 25.39 11.18
CA THR A 340 -4.24 25.34 10.22
C THR A 340 -2.91 25.40 10.99
N GLY A 341 -1.84 24.83 10.42
CA GLY A 341 -0.49 24.82 11.00
C GLY A 341 0.31 23.59 10.55
N LEU A 342 1.42 23.31 11.24
CA LEU A 342 2.20 22.08 11.06
C LEU A 342 1.40 20.85 11.49
N LEU A 343 1.45 19.77 10.72
CA LEU A 343 0.77 18.49 10.98
C LEU A 343 1.27 17.82 12.27
N GLN A 344 2.53 18.10 12.65
CA GLN A 344 3.14 17.79 13.93
C GLN A 344 4.00 18.98 14.38
N GLU A 345 4.03 19.27 15.67
CA GLU A 345 5.06 20.14 16.23
C GLU A 345 6.40 19.37 16.33
N PRO A 346 7.57 20.05 16.33
CA PRO A 346 8.88 19.39 16.37
C PRO A 346 9.04 18.37 17.51
N GLU A 347 8.49 18.66 18.68
CA GLU A 347 8.53 17.81 19.87
C GLU A 347 7.68 16.54 19.76
N ASP A 348 6.70 16.49 18.86
CA ASP A 348 5.82 15.33 18.66
C ASP A 348 6.42 14.31 17.68
N VAL A 349 7.46 14.69 16.92
CA VAL A 349 8.11 13.85 15.90
C VAL A 349 9.04 12.82 16.55
N TYR A 350 8.85 11.54 16.24
CA TYR A 350 9.72 10.43 16.64
C TYR A 350 11.05 10.43 15.87
N LYS A 351 12.15 10.17 16.56
CA LYS A 351 13.50 10.23 16.00
C LYS A 351 13.76 9.15 14.92
N PRO A 352 14.57 9.46 13.89
CA PRO A 352 14.81 8.58 12.74
C PRO A 352 15.06 7.11 13.05
N LEU A 353 14.48 6.23 12.24
CA LEU A 353 14.71 4.78 12.32
C LEU A 353 16.06 4.36 11.72
N SER A 354 16.62 5.17 10.81
CA SER A 354 17.94 4.98 10.19
C SER A 354 18.67 6.31 9.97
N GLU A 355 19.99 6.26 9.87
CA GLU A 355 20.80 7.41 9.41
C GLU A 355 20.44 7.76 7.95
N GLY A 356 20.35 9.05 7.62
CA GLY A 356 19.98 9.52 6.29
C GLY A 356 18.50 9.37 5.91
N ALA A 357 17.63 9.05 6.87
CA ALA A 357 16.17 9.04 6.67
C ALA A 357 15.67 10.42 6.19
N MET A 358 14.87 10.44 5.13
CA MET A 358 14.42 11.66 4.42
C MET A 358 12.91 11.77 4.27
N GLN A 359 12.16 10.72 4.62
CA GLN A 359 10.71 10.71 4.54
C GLN A 359 10.14 10.79 5.95
N LEU A 360 9.17 11.66 6.17
CA LEU A 360 8.35 11.64 7.37
C LEU A 360 7.09 10.84 7.04
N VAL A 361 6.94 9.69 7.69
CA VAL A 361 5.70 8.91 7.64
C VAL A 361 4.81 9.38 8.78
N SER A 362 3.62 9.86 8.43
CA SER A 362 2.60 10.33 9.38
C SER A 362 1.40 9.39 9.38
N LEU A 363 0.92 9.02 10.57
CA LEU A 363 -0.39 8.44 10.80
C LEU A 363 -1.28 9.51 11.43
N VAL A 364 -2.42 9.79 10.81
CA VAL A 364 -3.32 10.91 11.12
C VAL A 364 -4.74 10.37 11.31
N SER A 365 -5.41 10.71 12.42
CA SER A 365 -6.77 10.24 12.69
C SER A 365 -7.82 11.36 12.57
N PHE A 366 -9.02 10.96 12.14
CA PHE A 366 -10.19 11.82 12.00
C PHE A 366 -11.38 11.18 12.67
N ASN A 367 -12.04 11.89 13.59
CA ASN A 367 -13.37 11.53 14.06
C ASN A 367 -14.39 11.87 12.95
N VAL A 368 -14.96 10.85 12.30
CA VAL A 368 -15.79 11.03 11.10
C VAL A 368 -17.29 11.16 11.40
N VAL A 369 -17.70 10.90 12.65
CA VAL A 369 -19.08 11.15 13.14
C VAL A 369 -19.26 12.54 13.76
N GLY A 370 -18.16 13.14 14.21
CA GLY A 370 -18.10 14.45 14.82
C GLY A 370 -18.38 15.58 13.84
N ASN A 371 -18.62 16.77 14.40
CA ASN A 371 -18.78 18.02 13.65
C ASN A 371 -17.75 19.08 14.08
N GLU A 372 -16.67 18.66 14.77
CA GLU A 372 -15.50 19.51 15.05
C GLU A 372 -14.47 19.28 13.94
N PRO A 373 -14.14 20.29 13.10
CA PRO A 373 -13.31 20.04 11.91
C PRO A 373 -11.84 19.79 12.22
N GLY A 374 -11.29 18.73 11.63
CA GLY A 374 -9.85 18.47 11.54
C GLY A 374 -9.38 17.22 12.28
N LEU A 375 -8.08 17.24 12.58
CA LEU A 375 -7.33 16.10 13.10
C LEU A 375 -7.68 15.81 14.56
N SER A 376 -7.87 14.54 14.89
CA SER A 376 -8.08 14.06 16.26
C SER A 376 -6.75 13.75 16.98
N ASP A 377 -5.83 13.04 16.32
CA ASP A 377 -4.47 12.78 16.80
C ASP A 377 -3.49 12.62 15.61
N THR A 378 -2.19 12.80 15.85
CA THR A 378 -1.13 12.57 14.85
C THR A 378 0.12 11.92 15.45
N ALA A 379 0.71 10.97 14.72
CA ALA A 379 1.99 10.36 15.05
C ALA A 379 2.90 10.34 13.82
N ALA A 380 4.12 10.88 13.90
CA ALA A 380 5.03 10.92 12.77
C ALA A 380 6.48 10.56 13.10
N ILE A 381 7.13 9.87 12.17
CA ILE A 381 8.46 9.30 12.36
C ILE A 381 9.29 9.37 11.07
N TYR A 382 10.59 9.62 11.21
CA TYR A 382 11.52 9.66 10.08
C TYR A 382 11.93 8.25 9.62
N THR A 383 11.70 7.98 8.32
CA THR A 383 11.90 6.72 7.61
C THR A 383 12.55 6.95 6.23
N ASN A 384 12.69 5.88 5.44
CA ASN A 384 13.08 5.97 4.03
C ASN A 384 11.86 5.94 3.08
N GLY A 385 10.64 5.94 3.62
CA GLY A 385 9.36 5.88 2.94
C GLY A 385 8.39 4.91 3.62
N ALA A 386 7.22 4.71 3.02
CA ALA A 386 6.29 3.64 3.32
C ALA A 386 5.90 2.93 2.01
N THR A 387 5.68 1.62 2.06
CA THR A 387 5.38 0.81 0.86
C THR A 387 4.13 -0.05 0.99
N GLU A 388 3.86 -0.61 2.17
CA GLU A 388 2.67 -1.44 2.43
C GLU A 388 2.12 -1.12 3.83
N VAL A 389 0.84 -1.43 4.06
CA VAL A 389 0.14 -1.25 5.34
C VAL A 389 -0.61 -2.54 5.70
N TYR A 390 -0.57 -2.92 6.98
CA TYR A 390 -1.44 -3.93 7.58
C TYR A 390 -2.05 -3.35 8.86
N ALA A 391 -3.22 -3.83 9.29
CA ALA A 391 -3.83 -3.39 10.54
C ALA A 391 -4.62 -4.52 11.21
N SER A 392 -4.50 -4.61 12.53
CA SER A 392 -5.33 -5.42 13.42
C SER A 392 -6.25 -4.53 14.27
N LEU A 393 -7.10 -5.13 15.10
CA LEU A 393 -7.95 -4.36 16.02
C LEU A 393 -7.17 -3.59 17.09
N GLU A 394 -5.88 -3.91 17.31
CA GLU A 394 -5.04 -3.30 18.36
C GLU A 394 -3.84 -2.50 17.78
N HIS A 395 -3.37 -2.85 16.58
CA HIS A 395 -2.15 -2.28 16.00
C HIS A 395 -2.26 -1.92 14.51
N PHE A 396 -1.64 -0.80 14.13
CA PHE A 396 -1.44 -0.38 12.74
C PHE A 396 0.03 -0.56 12.36
N TYR A 397 0.29 -1.29 11.27
CA TYR A 397 1.62 -1.66 10.81
C TYR A 397 1.94 -0.99 9.47
N ILE A 398 3.09 -0.32 9.39
CA ILE A 398 3.64 0.25 8.16
C ILE A 398 4.93 -0.47 7.81
N PHE A 399 5.09 -0.85 6.55
CA PHE A 399 6.28 -1.54 6.04
C PHE A 399 7.09 -0.66 5.08
N GLU A 400 8.40 -0.62 5.30
CA GLU A 400 9.39 0.08 4.47
C GLU A 400 10.30 -0.98 3.81
N ASN A 401 10.33 -1.03 2.48
CA ASN A 401 11.35 -1.80 1.76
C ASN A 401 12.67 -1.02 1.72
N GLY A 402 13.71 -1.58 2.33
CA GLY A 402 15.07 -1.04 2.39
C GLY A 402 16.12 -1.98 1.81
N TRP A 403 17.39 -1.60 1.94
CA TRP A 403 18.53 -2.40 1.48
C TRP A 403 19.69 -2.37 2.48
N ASN A 404 20.22 -3.55 2.83
CA ASN A 404 21.43 -3.75 3.60
C ASN A 404 22.53 -4.33 2.68
N ALA A 405 23.77 -3.84 2.81
CA ALA A 405 24.93 -4.36 2.09
C ALA A 405 25.28 -5.82 2.44
N GLU A 406 24.80 -6.35 3.57
CA GLU A 406 25.05 -7.73 4.01
C GLU A 406 23.87 -8.69 3.76
N ASP A 407 22.62 -8.22 3.78
CA ASP A 407 21.42 -9.06 3.56
C ASP A 407 20.79 -8.92 2.16
N GLY A 408 21.06 -7.82 1.46
CA GLY A 408 20.33 -7.42 0.26
C GLY A 408 19.05 -6.64 0.62
N ASN A 409 17.93 -6.96 -0.02
CA ASN A 409 16.64 -6.34 0.33
C ASN A 409 16.23 -6.73 1.76
N VAL A 410 15.63 -5.79 2.48
CA VAL A 410 15.07 -5.97 3.83
C VAL A 410 13.72 -5.26 3.93
N THR A 411 12.79 -5.77 4.74
CA THR A 411 11.56 -5.06 5.11
C THR A 411 11.67 -4.59 6.55
N ARG A 412 11.72 -3.27 6.74
CA ARG A 412 11.61 -2.61 8.05
C ARG A 412 10.12 -2.48 8.40
N ILE A 413 9.81 -2.70 9.67
CA ILE A 413 8.45 -2.76 10.20
C ILE A 413 8.29 -1.65 11.24
N LEU A 414 7.21 -0.89 11.14
CA LEU A 414 6.78 0.11 12.11
C LEU A 414 5.44 -0.34 12.70
N GLN A 415 5.37 -0.47 14.02
CA GLN A 415 4.13 -0.75 14.75
C GLN A 415 3.67 0.51 15.47
N PHE A 416 2.43 0.92 15.22
CA PHE A 416 1.71 1.91 15.98
C PHE A 416 0.61 1.22 16.78
N ASN A 417 0.45 1.59 18.04
CA ASN A 417 -0.75 1.29 18.80
C ASN A 417 -1.80 2.34 18.45
N TRP A 418 -3.05 1.92 18.27
CA TRP A 418 -4.17 2.83 17.98
C TRP A 418 -5.37 2.56 18.89
N ASP A 419 -6.22 3.57 19.08
CA ASP A 419 -7.36 3.53 20.01
C ASP A 419 -8.66 3.90 19.29
N ALA A 420 -9.54 2.92 19.09
CA ALA A 420 -10.82 3.09 18.40
C ALA A 420 -11.90 3.87 19.20
N GLU A 421 -11.69 4.10 20.51
CA GLU A 421 -12.58 4.94 21.34
C GLU A 421 -12.14 6.42 21.34
N THR A 422 -10.84 6.71 21.20
CA THR A 422 -10.32 8.10 21.26
C THR A 422 -9.71 8.63 19.97
N GLY A 423 -9.46 7.77 18.98
CA GLY A 423 -8.73 8.11 17.77
C GLY A 423 -7.21 8.25 17.96
N ALA A 424 -6.65 7.79 19.08
CA ALA A 424 -5.23 7.99 19.35
C ALA A 424 -4.34 7.13 18.44
N ALA A 425 -3.12 7.60 18.18
CA ALA A 425 -2.07 6.88 17.46
C ALA A 425 -0.71 7.10 18.13
N GLN A 426 0.02 6.03 18.48
CA GLN A 426 1.35 6.14 19.11
C GLN A 426 2.32 5.12 18.54
N PHE A 427 3.53 5.55 18.17
CA PHE A 427 4.56 4.64 17.69
C PHE A 427 5.08 3.77 18.85
N ALA A 428 4.92 2.46 18.72
CA ALA A 428 5.11 1.50 19.80
C ALA A 428 6.37 0.65 19.63
N ALA A 429 6.61 0.13 18.43
CA ALA A 429 7.73 -0.78 18.18
C ALA A 429 8.29 -0.70 16.74
N LYS A 430 9.54 -1.14 16.57
CA LYS A 430 10.17 -1.38 15.26
C LYS A 430 10.61 -2.83 15.08
N GLY A 431 10.62 -3.28 13.83
CA GLY A 431 11.17 -4.57 13.42
C GLY A 431 11.99 -4.46 12.13
N LEU A 432 12.74 -5.51 11.80
CA LEU A 432 13.49 -5.64 10.55
C LEU A 432 13.58 -7.12 10.18
N VAL A 433 13.11 -7.49 8.99
CA VAL A 433 13.22 -8.85 8.45
C VAL A 433 13.96 -8.88 7.11
N PRO A 434 14.69 -9.97 6.79
CA PRO A 434 15.27 -10.17 5.46
C PRO A 434 14.23 -10.25 4.35
N GLY A 435 14.63 -9.87 3.13
CA GLY A 435 13.81 -9.94 1.93
C GLY A 435 12.89 -8.75 1.73
N TYR A 436 12.01 -8.84 0.73
CA TYR A 436 10.94 -7.88 0.49
C TYR A 436 9.57 -8.55 0.68
N MET A 437 8.64 -7.82 1.27
CA MET A 437 7.22 -8.18 1.37
C MET A 437 6.54 -8.06 -0.01
N LEU A 438 5.56 -8.92 -0.32
CA LEU A 438 4.89 -8.93 -1.63
C LEU A 438 3.76 -7.89 -1.73
N ASN A 439 2.89 -7.85 -0.71
CA ASN A 439 1.75 -6.94 -0.54
C ASN A 439 1.18 -7.09 0.89
N GLN A 440 0.17 -6.28 1.29
CA GLN A 440 -0.46 -6.33 2.61
C GLN A 440 -0.86 -7.74 3.12
N PHE A 441 -1.27 -8.66 2.25
CA PHE A 441 -1.65 -10.04 2.62
C PHE A 441 -0.46 -10.94 3.01
N SER A 442 0.76 -10.47 2.81
CA SER A 442 1.99 -11.12 3.28
C SER A 442 2.31 -10.85 4.74
N ALA A 443 1.44 -10.12 5.46
CA ALA A 443 1.48 -10.02 6.92
C ALA A 443 0.10 -10.29 7.56
N ASP A 444 0.10 -10.81 8.79
CA ASP A 444 -1.06 -10.77 9.69
C ASP A 444 -0.62 -10.77 11.17
N GLU A 445 -1.57 -10.52 12.08
CA GLU A 445 -1.37 -10.64 13.52
C GLU A 445 -2.23 -11.77 14.07
N TYR A 446 -1.64 -12.63 14.91
CA TYR A 446 -2.36 -13.72 15.55
C TYR A 446 -1.85 -13.97 16.98
N ASN A 447 -2.76 -13.89 17.96
CA ASN A 447 -2.45 -14.01 19.40
C ASN A 447 -1.37 -13.04 19.92
N GLY A 448 -1.25 -11.84 19.32
CA GLY A 448 -0.23 -10.85 19.66
C GLY A 448 1.16 -11.09 19.04
N ASP A 449 1.28 -12.08 18.14
CA ASP A 449 2.46 -12.25 17.30
C ASP A 449 2.18 -11.71 15.89
N LEU A 450 3.03 -10.80 15.40
CA LEU A 450 3.04 -10.38 14.00
C LEU A 450 3.73 -11.47 13.17
N ARG A 451 3.13 -11.85 12.05
CA ARG A 451 3.64 -12.87 11.14
C ARG A 451 3.83 -12.24 9.77
N ILE A 452 4.95 -12.52 9.12
CA ILE A 452 5.30 -11.90 7.84
C ILE A 452 6.03 -12.88 6.92
N ALA A 453 5.69 -12.88 5.64
CA ALA A 453 6.33 -13.66 4.60
C ALA A 453 7.06 -12.74 3.59
N THR A 454 8.29 -13.08 3.22
CA THR A 454 9.13 -12.27 2.32
C THR A 454 9.83 -13.13 1.27
N THR A 455 10.26 -12.49 0.18
CA THR A 455 11.19 -13.06 -0.81
C THR A 455 12.57 -12.43 -0.63
N VAL A 456 13.61 -13.24 -0.44
CA VAL A 456 15.02 -12.82 -0.35
C VAL A 456 15.71 -13.01 -1.70
N SER A 457 16.48 -12.01 -2.15
CA SER A 457 17.20 -12.03 -3.43
C SER A 457 18.66 -11.60 -3.22
N ARG A 458 19.55 -12.56 -2.95
CA ARG A 458 20.96 -12.33 -2.58
C ARG A 458 21.90 -11.98 -3.77
N SER A 459 21.37 -11.37 -4.83
CA SER A 459 22.06 -11.09 -6.10
C SER A 459 23.28 -10.15 -6.00
N TYR A 460 23.48 -9.45 -4.87
CA TYR A 460 24.48 -8.39 -4.72
C TYR A 460 25.45 -8.55 -3.52
N VAL A 461 25.41 -9.67 -2.77
CA VAL A 461 26.28 -9.90 -1.61
C VAL A 461 27.27 -11.04 -1.86
N GLY A 462 28.51 -10.88 -1.40
CA GLY A 462 29.65 -11.69 -1.78
C GLY A 462 29.80 -13.08 -1.16
N VAL A 463 28.75 -13.90 -1.00
CA VAL A 463 28.90 -15.32 -0.61
C VAL A 463 27.80 -16.28 -1.12
N PHE A 464 28.26 -17.35 -1.78
CA PHE A 464 27.69 -18.70 -2.00
C PHE A 464 26.22 -18.98 -2.42
N SER A 465 25.30 -18.03 -2.59
CA SER A 465 24.10 -18.28 -3.42
C SER A 465 23.68 -17.09 -4.29
N GLN A 466 23.13 -17.43 -5.46
CA GLN A 466 22.46 -16.51 -6.40
C GLN A 466 20.98 -16.90 -6.60
N THR A 467 20.44 -17.80 -5.77
CA THR A 467 19.02 -18.17 -5.83
C THR A 467 18.18 -17.19 -5.03
N THR A 468 17.06 -16.77 -5.61
CA THR A 468 15.92 -16.24 -4.86
C THR A 468 15.38 -17.33 -3.93
N GLU A 469 14.87 -16.95 -2.77
CA GLU A 469 14.34 -17.86 -1.75
C GLU A 469 13.22 -17.15 -0.96
N ASN A 470 12.34 -17.90 -0.30
CA ASN A 470 11.21 -17.33 0.43
C ASN A 470 11.22 -17.79 1.89
N ASP A 471 10.91 -16.86 2.77
CA ASP A 471 10.96 -17.01 4.22
C ASP A 471 9.63 -16.55 4.84
N LEU A 472 9.32 -17.07 6.02
CA LEU A 472 8.21 -16.67 6.89
C LEU A 472 8.74 -16.53 8.31
N PHE A 473 8.44 -15.40 8.94
CA PHE A 473 8.86 -15.05 10.29
C PHE A 473 7.67 -14.85 11.21
N VAL A 474 7.84 -15.17 12.49
CA VAL A 474 6.91 -14.87 13.58
C VAL A 474 7.65 -13.98 14.58
N LEU A 475 7.08 -12.81 14.86
CA LEU A 475 7.67 -11.71 15.61
C LEU A 475 6.78 -11.34 16.80
N ARG A 476 7.38 -10.91 17.91
CA ARG A 476 6.66 -10.40 19.09
C ARG A 476 7.31 -9.14 19.63
N GLU A 477 6.49 -8.21 20.10
CA GLU A 477 6.94 -7.01 20.80
C GLU A 477 7.59 -7.36 22.16
N ASP A 478 8.85 -6.96 22.38
CA ASP A 478 9.51 -6.96 23.69
C ASP A 478 10.33 -5.67 23.92
N GLY A 479 9.66 -4.67 24.50
CA GLY A 479 10.22 -3.37 24.84
C GLY A 479 10.50 -2.51 23.60
N GLY A 480 9.53 -2.46 22.69
CA GLY A 480 9.52 -1.67 21.46
C GLY A 480 10.34 -2.25 20.31
N VAL A 481 10.68 -3.53 20.38
CA VAL A 481 11.35 -4.26 19.31
C VAL A 481 10.54 -5.51 18.99
N LEU A 482 10.25 -5.72 17.70
CA LEU A 482 9.65 -6.93 17.17
C LEU A 482 10.72 -8.03 17.03
N ASP A 483 10.87 -8.84 18.07
CA ASP A 483 11.85 -9.94 18.15
C ASP A 483 11.35 -11.23 17.49
N PHE A 484 12.27 -11.97 16.86
CA PHE A 484 12.01 -13.30 16.30
C PHE A 484 11.61 -14.33 17.37
N VAL A 485 10.36 -14.79 17.31
CA VAL A 485 9.82 -15.93 18.06
C VAL A 485 10.13 -17.24 17.34
N GLY A 486 9.99 -17.26 16.02
CA GLY A 486 10.18 -18.44 15.16
C GLY A 486 10.22 -18.10 13.67
N SER A 487 10.59 -19.08 12.84
CA SER A 487 10.69 -18.91 11.39
C SER A 487 10.49 -20.22 10.63
N LEU A 488 10.15 -20.10 9.34
CA LEU A 488 10.25 -21.14 8.32
C LEU A 488 10.95 -20.50 7.11
N GLN A 489 12.17 -20.96 6.81
CA GLN A 489 13.04 -20.32 5.82
C GLN A 489 13.39 -21.26 4.66
N ASN A 490 13.88 -20.68 3.55
CA ASN A 490 14.36 -21.38 2.36
C ASN A 490 13.29 -22.23 1.63
N PHE A 491 12.02 -21.81 1.59
CA PHE A 491 10.99 -22.49 0.79
C PHE A 491 10.84 -21.84 -0.60
N GLY A 492 10.35 -22.61 -1.59
CA GLY A 492 10.28 -22.16 -2.99
C GLY A 492 11.65 -21.73 -3.56
N VAL A 493 12.71 -22.56 -3.40
CA VAL A 493 14.08 -22.15 -3.77
C VAL A 493 14.21 -21.92 -5.29
N GLY A 494 14.55 -20.69 -5.65
CA GLY A 494 14.63 -20.18 -7.01
C GLY A 494 13.32 -19.60 -7.55
N GLU A 495 12.34 -19.34 -6.68
CA GLU A 495 10.99 -18.87 -6.96
C GLU A 495 10.68 -17.63 -6.12
N THR A 496 9.70 -16.80 -6.51
CA THR A 496 9.23 -15.66 -5.70
C THR A 496 7.85 -15.95 -5.11
N LEU A 497 7.49 -15.30 -4.00
CA LEU A 497 6.11 -15.19 -3.54
C LEU A 497 5.22 -14.64 -4.67
N ARG A 498 3.97 -15.12 -4.73
CA ARG A 498 2.93 -14.69 -5.68
C ARG A 498 1.60 -14.42 -5.00
N SER A 499 1.29 -15.19 -3.96
CA SER A 499 0.16 -14.97 -3.08
C SER A 499 0.47 -15.54 -1.70
N VAL A 500 -0.01 -14.87 -0.66
CA VAL A 500 0.07 -15.30 0.74
C VAL A 500 -1.31 -15.08 1.35
N ARG A 501 -1.78 -16.03 2.15
CA ARG A 501 -2.96 -15.85 3.01
C ARG A 501 -2.75 -16.55 4.34
N PHE A 502 -2.70 -15.76 5.41
CA PHE A 502 -2.79 -16.28 6.77
C PHE A 502 -4.26 -16.53 7.16
N MET A 503 -4.48 -17.54 8.01
CA MET A 503 -5.79 -17.85 8.59
C MET A 503 -5.62 -18.62 9.91
N GLY A 504 -5.86 -17.95 11.05
CA GLY A 504 -5.73 -18.56 12.37
C GLY A 504 -4.34 -19.16 12.58
N PRO A 505 -4.20 -20.43 13.02
CA PRO A 505 -2.90 -21.10 13.22
C PRO A 505 -2.30 -21.64 11.91
N ARG A 506 -2.65 -21.09 10.75
CA ARG A 506 -2.26 -21.62 9.42
C ARG A 506 -1.83 -20.50 8.47
N ALA A 507 -1.05 -20.83 7.45
CA ALA A 507 -0.84 -19.98 6.28
C ALA A 507 -0.80 -20.79 4.98
N PHE A 508 -1.23 -20.14 3.90
CA PHE A 508 -1.20 -20.68 2.54
C PHE A 508 -0.36 -19.76 1.67
N VAL A 509 0.60 -20.32 0.93
CA VAL A 509 1.58 -19.55 0.16
C VAL A 509 1.78 -20.15 -1.22
N VAL A 510 1.78 -19.31 -2.25
CA VAL A 510 2.06 -19.70 -3.65
C VAL A 510 3.36 -19.06 -4.11
N THR A 511 4.28 -19.88 -4.63
CA THR A 511 5.55 -19.43 -5.23
C THR A 511 5.62 -19.82 -6.70
N TYR A 512 6.07 -18.91 -7.59
CA TYR A 512 6.15 -19.19 -9.04
C TYR A 512 7.57 -19.21 -9.58
N ARG A 513 7.78 -20.18 -10.46
CA ARG A 513 8.82 -20.16 -11.50
C ARG A 513 8.36 -20.78 -12.82
N THR A 514 7.53 -21.82 -12.78
CA THR A 514 6.97 -22.46 -13.99
C THR A 514 5.72 -23.29 -13.69
N VAL A 515 5.69 -23.98 -12.55
CA VAL A 515 4.61 -24.86 -12.07
C VAL A 515 4.64 -24.82 -10.54
N ASP A 516 3.53 -24.47 -9.90
CA ASP A 516 3.61 -23.89 -8.56
C ASP A 516 3.13 -24.84 -7.46
N PRO A 517 3.81 -24.88 -6.31
CA PRO A 517 3.24 -25.36 -5.07
C PRO A 517 2.37 -24.27 -4.40
N LEU A 518 1.11 -24.59 -4.15
CA LEU A 518 0.37 -24.04 -3.00
C LEU A 518 0.90 -24.76 -1.75
N PHE A 519 1.79 -24.11 -0.99
CA PHE A 519 2.25 -24.59 0.30
C PHE A 519 1.18 -24.39 1.36
N ALA A 520 1.02 -25.40 2.22
CA ALA A 520 0.17 -25.38 3.41
C ALA A 520 1.09 -25.41 4.65
N ILE A 521 1.08 -24.34 5.43
CA ILE A 521 2.00 -24.09 6.54
C ILE A 521 1.23 -24.15 7.87
N ASP A 522 1.73 -24.96 8.81
CA ASP A 522 1.28 -25.02 10.19
C ASP A 522 2.04 -23.99 11.03
N LEU A 523 1.28 -23.12 11.69
CA LEU A 523 1.73 -22.05 12.58
C LEU A 523 1.16 -22.21 14.01
N THR A 524 0.69 -23.40 14.37
CA THR A 524 0.14 -23.71 15.70
C THR A 524 1.18 -23.52 16.82
N GLU A 525 2.45 -23.83 16.53
CA GLU A 525 3.58 -23.61 17.43
C GLU A 525 4.39 -22.41 16.92
N ALA A 526 4.14 -21.21 17.46
CA ALA A 526 4.73 -19.93 17.00
C ALA A 526 6.27 -19.95 16.93
N THR A 527 6.94 -20.70 17.81
CA THR A 527 8.40 -20.85 17.82
C THR A 527 8.94 -21.82 16.77
N LYS A 528 8.06 -22.50 16.02
CA LYS A 528 8.44 -23.51 15.03
C LYS A 528 7.39 -23.67 13.89
N PRO A 529 7.20 -22.64 13.04
CA PRO A 529 6.52 -22.78 11.75
C PRO A 529 7.01 -23.98 10.93
N THR A 530 6.11 -24.73 10.27
CA THR A 530 6.50 -25.85 9.39
C THR A 530 5.59 -26.01 8.19
N ILE A 531 6.13 -26.45 7.04
CA ILE A 531 5.32 -26.91 5.91
C ILE A 531 4.68 -28.24 6.30
N ALA A 532 3.35 -28.26 6.36
CA ALA A 532 2.56 -29.46 6.64
C ALA A 532 2.31 -30.26 5.35
N GLY A 533 2.07 -29.57 4.24
CA GLY A 533 1.78 -30.17 2.94
C GLY A 533 1.94 -29.18 1.78
N TYR A 534 1.74 -29.67 0.56
CA TYR A 534 1.72 -28.83 -0.64
C TYR A 534 0.82 -29.45 -1.73
N LEU A 535 0.28 -28.61 -2.59
CA LEU A 535 -0.49 -28.99 -3.76
C LEU A 535 0.10 -28.32 -5.01
N THR A 536 0.45 -29.10 -6.03
CA THR A 536 0.95 -28.55 -7.30
C THR A 536 -0.21 -28.11 -8.20
N ILE A 537 -0.19 -26.86 -8.67
CA ILE A 537 -1.25 -26.24 -9.48
C ILE A 537 -0.76 -25.82 -10.88
N PRO A 538 -1.64 -25.80 -11.90
CA PRO A 538 -1.30 -25.32 -13.24
C PRO A 538 -1.33 -23.77 -13.28
N GLY A 539 -0.17 -23.15 -13.40
CA GLY A 539 -0.03 -21.69 -13.40
C GLY A 539 0.24 -21.10 -12.01
N PHE A 540 -0.17 -19.86 -11.78
CA PHE A 540 0.01 -19.18 -10.48
C PHE A 540 -1.25 -18.45 -10.01
N SER A 541 -1.42 -18.37 -8.69
CA SER A 541 -2.38 -17.48 -8.04
C SER A 541 -1.69 -16.18 -7.61
N THR A 542 -2.41 -15.05 -7.67
CA THR A 542 -1.96 -13.76 -7.12
C THR A 542 -2.76 -13.37 -5.88
N TYR A 543 -4.05 -13.69 -5.84
CA TYR A 543 -4.92 -13.45 -4.70
C TYR A 543 -5.52 -14.77 -4.17
N ALA A 544 -5.75 -14.83 -2.86
CA ALA A 544 -6.21 -16.01 -2.14
C ALA A 544 -7.10 -15.60 -0.96
N GLN A 545 -8.34 -16.10 -0.94
CA GLN A 545 -9.34 -15.78 0.08
C GLN A 545 -9.93 -17.07 0.66
N MET A 546 -9.94 -17.17 1.99
CA MET A 546 -10.64 -18.25 2.69
C MET A 546 -12.14 -17.95 2.68
N ILE A 547 -12.96 -18.95 2.37
CA ILE A 547 -14.43 -18.82 2.34
C ILE A 547 -15.12 -19.50 3.53
N ASP A 548 -14.41 -20.39 4.23
CA ASP A 548 -14.75 -20.96 5.55
C ASP A 548 -13.47 -21.50 6.24
N ASP A 549 -13.58 -22.23 7.36
CA ASP A 549 -12.45 -22.83 8.11
C ASP A 549 -11.59 -23.85 7.33
N SER A 550 -12.07 -24.27 6.16
CA SER A 550 -11.60 -25.44 5.40
C SER A 550 -11.47 -25.22 3.89
N HIS A 551 -12.06 -24.16 3.31
CA HIS A 551 -12.02 -23.93 1.87
C HIS A 551 -11.38 -22.59 1.49
N LEU A 552 -10.53 -22.65 0.47
CA LEU A 552 -9.81 -21.51 -0.11
C LEU A 552 -10.26 -21.31 -1.56
N ILE A 553 -10.52 -20.08 -1.98
CA ILE A 553 -10.60 -19.70 -3.38
C ILE A 553 -9.35 -18.87 -3.73
N THR A 554 -8.77 -19.10 -4.91
CA THR A 554 -7.69 -18.26 -5.43
C THR A 554 -8.01 -17.71 -6.81
N VAL A 555 -7.46 -16.52 -7.11
CA VAL A 555 -7.53 -15.87 -8.42
C VAL A 555 -6.10 -15.72 -8.96
N GLY A 556 -5.93 -15.95 -10.26
CA GLY A 556 -4.61 -15.97 -10.88
C GLY A 556 -4.63 -16.15 -12.39
N ARG A 557 -3.63 -16.87 -12.94
CA ARG A 557 -3.51 -17.17 -14.37
C ARG A 557 -3.09 -18.61 -14.66
N ASN A 558 -3.74 -19.22 -15.65
CA ASN A 558 -3.38 -20.54 -16.16
C ASN A 558 -2.20 -20.43 -17.13
N THR A 559 -0.95 -20.63 -16.66
CA THR A 559 0.28 -20.41 -17.45
C THR A 559 1.06 -21.70 -17.79
N PRO A 560 0.45 -22.73 -18.41
CA PRO A 560 1.06 -24.06 -18.57
C PRO A 560 2.19 -24.11 -19.61
N ASN A 561 2.43 -23.00 -20.31
CA ASN A 561 3.53 -22.82 -21.26
C ASN A 561 4.26 -21.47 -21.02
N GLY A 562 4.15 -20.88 -19.82
CA GLY A 562 4.74 -19.59 -19.45
C GLY A 562 3.75 -18.42 -19.36
N TRP A 563 4.27 -17.27 -18.97
CA TRP A 563 3.61 -16.13 -18.30
C TRP A 563 2.32 -15.52 -18.92
N THR A 564 1.97 -15.82 -20.18
CA THR A 564 0.87 -15.14 -20.91
C THR A 564 -0.43 -15.94 -20.94
N GLY A 565 -0.80 -16.49 -19.77
CA GLY A 565 -2.03 -17.24 -19.55
C GLY A 565 -3.29 -16.38 -19.40
N PRO A 566 -4.47 -16.92 -19.74
CA PRO A 566 -5.75 -16.33 -19.33
C PRO A 566 -5.87 -16.28 -17.80
N ALA A 567 -6.83 -15.52 -17.30
CA ALA A 567 -7.19 -15.54 -15.89
C ALA A 567 -7.77 -16.92 -15.48
N GLN A 568 -7.65 -17.26 -14.19
CA GLN A 568 -8.21 -18.48 -13.61
C GLN A 568 -8.73 -18.22 -12.19
N VAL A 569 -9.83 -18.89 -11.84
CA VAL A 569 -10.31 -19.09 -10.46
C VAL A 569 -10.12 -20.56 -10.10
N SER A 570 -9.71 -20.85 -8.87
CA SER A 570 -9.58 -22.22 -8.34
C SER A 570 -10.17 -22.33 -6.94
N LEU A 571 -10.86 -23.43 -6.66
CA LEU A 571 -11.45 -23.76 -5.35
C LEU A 571 -10.74 -24.97 -4.74
N TYR A 572 -10.36 -24.88 -3.47
CA TYR A 572 -9.58 -25.89 -2.76
C TYR A 572 -10.20 -26.31 -1.42
N ASP A 573 -10.06 -27.60 -1.09
CA ASP A 573 -10.16 -28.15 0.27
C ASP A 573 -8.77 -28.09 0.91
N VAL A 574 -8.67 -27.35 2.01
CA VAL A 574 -7.49 -27.14 2.84
C VAL A 574 -7.77 -27.50 4.31
N GLY A 575 -8.81 -28.31 4.56
CA GLY A 575 -9.16 -28.80 5.90
C GLY A 575 -8.14 -29.79 6.47
N ASP A 576 -7.47 -30.56 5.60
CA ASP A 576 -6.26 -31.33 5.94
C ASP A 576 -5.02 -30.62 5.37
N LEU A 577 -4.29 -29.91 6.25
CA LEU A 577 -3.05 -29.21 5.90
C LEU A 577 -1.96 -30.12 5.32
N ALA A 578 -1.98 -31.43 5.60
CA ALA A 578 -1.01 -32.37 5.04
C ALA A 578 -1.35 -32.80 3.61
N HIS A 579 -2.62 -32.63 3.20
CA HIS A 579 -3.13 -33.08 1.90
C HIS A 579 -4.10 -32.06 1.26
N PRO A 580 -3.71 -30.79 1.04
CA PRO A 580 -4.55 -29.81 0.35
C PRO A 580 -4.94 -30.28 -1.06
N ARG A 581 -6.15 -29.95 -1.52
CA ARG A 581 -6.79 -30.54 -2.71
C ARG A 581 -7.48 -29.50 -3.56
N LEU A 582 -7.23 -29.50 -4.87
CA LEU A 582 -8.10 -28.79 -5.82
C LEU A 582 -9.45 -29.51 -5.87
N LEU A 583 -10.54 -28.79 -5.58
CA LEU A 583 -11.91 -29.27 -5.80
C LEU A 583 -12.34 -29.01 -7.24
N ASP A 584 -12.12 -27.78 -7.73
CA ASP A 584 -12.53 -27.35 -9.06
C ASP A 584 -11.72 -26.14 -9.55
N GLU A 585 -11.66 -25.95 -10.87
CA GLU A 585 -11.01 -24.79 -11.50
C GLU A 585 -11.79 -24.26 -12.70
N TYR A 586 -11.88 -22.94 -12.83
CA TYR A 586 -12.43 -22.25 -14.00
C TYR A 586 -11.38 -21.36 -14.65
N THR A 587 -10.99 -21.71 -15.87
CA THR A 587 -10.06 -20.91 -16.68
C THR A 587 -10.85 -20.10 -17.70
N PHE A 588 -10.69 -18.78 -17.67
CA PHE A 588 -11.38 -17.88 -18.58
C PHE A 588 -10.83 -17.96 -20.01
N GLU A 589 -11.55 -17.36 -20.96
CA GLU A 589 -11.14 -17.32 -22.37
C GLU A 589 -9.76 -16.66 -22.58
N ARG A 590 -9.08 -17.03 -23.68
CA ARG A 590 -7.71 -16.57 -23.95
C ARG A 590 -7.66 -15.04 -24.08
N PHE A 591 -6.61 -14.46 -23.49
CA PHE A 591 -6.39 -13.01 -23.37
C PHE A 591 -7.31 -12.28 -22.37
N SER A 592 -7.96 -13.04 -21.48
CA SER A 592 -8.59 -12.49 -20.29
C SER A 592 -7.57 -11.99 -19.24
N THR A 593 -7.98 -10.96 -18.50
CA THR A 593 -7.46 -10.52 -17.21
C THR A 593 -8.63 -10.33 -16.25
N THR A 594 -8.34 -10.11 -14.96
CA THR A 594 -9.35 -9.84 -13.93
C THR A 594 -8.79 -8.84 -12.93
N GLU A 595 -9.63 -7.92 -12.47
CA GLU A 595 -9.25 -6.93 -11.45
C GLU A 595 -8.96 -7.60 -10.10
N ALA A 596 -9.70 -8.67 -9.78
CA ALA A 596 -9.51 -9.49 -8.58
C ALA A 596 -8.18 -10.27 -8.53
N ALA A 597 -7.30 -10.11 -9.54
CA ALA A 597 -5.92 -10.59 -9.50
C ALA A 597 -4.90 -9.52 -9.06
N VAL A 598 -5.30 -8.25 -8.94
CA VAL A 598 -4.44 -7.11 -8.57
C VAL A 598 -5.01 -6.25 -7.44
N ASP A 599 -6.33 -6.26 -7.24
CA ASP A 599 -7.07 -5.49 -6.24
C ASP A 599 -8.13 -6.41 -5.59
N HIS A 600 -8.03 -6.61 -4.27
CA HIS A 600 -8.86 -7.59 -3.56
C HIS A 600 -10.31 -7.15 -3.36
N HIS A 601 -10.61 -5.85 -3.39
CA HIS A 601 -11.97 -5.35 -3.28
C HIS A 601 -12.83 -5.74 -4.50
N ALA A 602 -12.18 -6.03 -5.64
CA ALA A 602 -12.84 -6.59 -6.82
C ALA A 602 -13.26 -8.07 -6.67
N PHE A 603 -12.88 -8.76 -5.59
CA PHE A 603 -13.26 -10.16 -5.33
C PHE A 603 -14.58 -10.25 -4.54
N GLY A 604 -15.70 -10.35 -5.26
CA GLY A 604 -17.03 -10.38 -4.65
C GLY A 604 -17.48 -11.78 -4.21
N TYR A 605 -17.07 -12.26 -3.03
CA TYR A 605 -17.60 -13.52 -2.48
C TYR A 605 -18.76 -13.30 -1.50
N TYR A 606 -19.96 -13.75 -1.88
CA TYR A 606 -21.20 -13.53 -1.13
C TYR A 606 -21.71 -14.84 -0.54
N ALA A 607 -21.16 -15.20 0.62
CA ALA A 607 -21.46 -16.43 1.34
C ALA A 607 -22.98 -16.66 1.55
N VAL A 608 -23.74 -15.60 1.84
CA VAL A 608 -25.20 -15.64 2.05
C VAL A 608 -25.99 -16.12 0.81
N HIS A 609 -25.44 -15.95 -0.39
CA HIS A 609 -26.03 -16.43 -1.65
C HIS A 609 -25.33 -17.66 -2.23
N GLY A 610 -24.18 -18.07 -1.67
CA GLY A 610 -23.29 -19.06 -2.28
C GLY A 610 -22.75 -18.61 -3.64
N LEU A 611 -22.47 -17.31 -3.78
CA LEU A 611 -22.02 -16.70 -5.02
C LEU A 611 -20.58 -16.20 -4.93
N LEU A 612 -19.88 -16.26 -6.06
CA LEU A 612 -18.65 -15.52 -6.32
C LEU A 612 -18.83 -14.69 -7.59
N ALA A 613 -18.48 -13.41 -7.53
CA ALA A 613 -18.49 -12.50 -8.66
C ALA A 613 -17.05 -12.02 -8.95
N VAL A 614 -16.63 -12.14 -10.21
CA VAL A 614 -15.25 -11.85 -10.64
C VAL A 614 -15.29 -10.92 -11.86
N PRO A 615 -14.81 -9.68 -11.75
CA PRO A 615 -14.65 -8.78 -12.89
C PRO A 615 -13.64 -9.33 -13.88
N THR A 616 -13.98 -9.38 -15.17
CA THR A 616 -13.11 -9.86 -16.24
C THR A 616 -13.04 -8.87 -17.39
N SER A 617 -11.87 -8.81 -18.02
CA SER A 617 -11.54 -7.94 -19.16
C SER A 617 -10.84 -8.79 -20.21
N ARG A 618 -11.21 -8.70 -21.49
CA ARG A 618 -10.71 -9.59 -22.54
C ARG A 618 -10.49 -8.86 -23.87
N SER A 619 -9.24 -8.90 -24.36
CA SER A 619 -8.85 -8.29 -25.65
C SER A 619 -8.66 -9.35 -26.74
N TYR A 620 -9.31 -9.20 -27.91
CA TYR A 620 -9.08 -10.09 -29.05
C TYR A 620 -9.28 -9.38 -30.40
N VAL A 621 -8.99 -10.09 -31.49
CA VAL A 621 -9.10 -9.56 -32.86
C VAL A 621 -10.17 -10.32 -33.62
N VAL A 622 -11.24 -9.63 -33.99
CA VAL A 622 -12.25 -10.12 -34.93
C VAL A 622 -11.80 -9.77 -36.34
N ARG A 623 -11.68 -10.77 -37.22
CA ARG A 623 -11.47 -10.52 -38.64
C ARG A 623 -12.80 -10.50 -39.38
N ARG A 624 -12.99 -9.50 -40.23
CA ARG A 624 -14.18 -9.36 -41.08
C ARG A 624 -13.74 -9.26 -42.53
N ASP A 625 -14.42 -10.00 -43.40
CA ASP A 625 -14.27 -9.82 -44.84
C ASP A 625 -15.05 -8.56 -45.24
N ALA A 626 -14.32 -7.52 -45.66
CA ALA A 626 -14.87 -6.18 -45.86
C ALA A 626 -15.76 -6.06 -47.12
N ASN A 627 -15.75 -7.05 -48.02
CA ASN A 627 -16.54 -7.03 -49.24
C ASN A 627 -17.13 -8.40 -49.65
N GLY A 628 -16.75 -9.50 -48.97
CA GLY A 628 -17.19 -10.86 -49.26
C GLY A 628 -16.38 -11.58 -50.35
N ASP A 629 -15.18 -11.11 -50.69
CA ASP A 629 -14.34 -11.71 -51.74
C ASP A 629 -13.30 -12.72 -51.26
N GLY A 630 -13.06 -12.81 -49.94
CA GLY A 630 -12.08 -13.70 -49.32
C GLY A 630 -10.62 -13.22 -49.36
N TYR A 631 -10.37 -11.97 -49.75
CA TYR A 631 -9.04 -11.35 -49.83
C TYR A 631 -8.95 -9.99 -49.11
N ALA A 632 -10.07 -9.29 -48.91
CA ALA A 632 -10.12 -7.99 -48.23
C ALA A 632 -10.47 -8.11 -46.73
N GLU A 633 -9.60 -8.72 -45.92
CA GLU A 633 -9.78 -8.77 -44.46
C GLU A 633 -9.52 -7.40 -43.78
N THR A 634 -10.48 -6.90 -42.99
CA THR A 634 -10.20 -5.98 -41.87
C THR A 634 -10.01 -6.77 -40.58
N ALA A 635 -9.26 -6.16 -39.64
CA ALA A 635 -9.00 -6.71 -38.32
C ALA A 635 -9.43 -5.69 -37.27
N ASP A 636 -10.57 -5.93 -36.65
CA ASP A 636 -11.16 -5.09 -35.62
C ASP A 636 -10.66 -5.58 -34.27
N TRP A 637 -10.04 -4.72 -33.46
CA TRP A 637 -9.75 -5.03 -32.07
C TRP A 637 -11.05 -4.90 -31.26
N VAL A 638 -11.40 -5.96 -30.54
CA VAL A 638 -12.55 -6.02 -29.65
C VAL A 638 -12.05 -6.18 -28.23
N GLN A 639 -12.70 -5.44 -27.34
CA GLN A 639 -12.47 -5.45 -25.91
C GLN A 639 -13.81 -5.76 -25.25
N GLU A 640 -13.86 -6.80 -24.43
CA GLU A 640 -15.02 -7.21 -23.63
C GLU A 640 -14.72 -6.93 -22.15
N TYR A 641 -15.77 -6.56 -21.40
CA TYR A 641 -15.73 -6.34 -19.95
C TYR A 641 -16.99 -6.94 -19.33
N ASP A 642 -16.83 -7.86 -18.38
CA ASP A 642 -17.96 -8.61 -17.81
C ASP A 642 -17.74 -8.89 -16.31
N LEU A 643 -18.81 -8.85 -15.52
CA LEU A 643 -18.84 -9.52 -14.21
C LEU A 643 -19.27 -10.98 -14.41
N GLN A 644 -18.34 -11.90 -14.15
CA GLN A 644 -18.57 -13.34 -14.24
C GLN A 644 -19.05 -13.87 -12.89
N VAL A 645 -20.26 -14.43 -12.84
CA VAL A 645 -20.96 -14.79 -11.61
C VAL A 645 -21.07 -16.31 -11.49
N PHE A 646 -20.46 -16.90 -10.46
CA PHE A 646 -20.39 -18.33 -10.19
C PHE A 646 -21.23 -18.71 -8.97
N ARG A 647 -21.89 -19.88 -9.03
CA ARG A 647 -22.42 -20.59 -7.85
C ARG A 647 -21.34 -21.53 -7.32
N ILE A 648 -21.13 -21.50 -6.01
CA ILE A 648 -20.10 -22.26 -5.30
C ILE A 648 -20.73 -23.48 -4.60
N ASP A 649 -20.18 -24.68 -4.80
CA ASP A 649 -20.48 -25.85 -3.96
C ASP A 649 -19.19 -26.49 -3.43
N VAL A 650 -18.86 -26.18 -2.18
CA VAL A 650 -17.70 -26.75 -1.47
C VAL A 650 -17.82 -28.26 -1.22
N ASN A 651 -19.01 -28.86 -1.39
CA ASN A 651 -19.24 -30.30 -1.26
C ASN A 651 -19.06 -31.05 -2.59
N ALA A 652 -18.76 -30.35 -3.68
CA ALA A 652 -18.54 -30.94 -4.99
C ALA A 652 -17.39 -31.95 -4.95
N ALA A 653 -17.55 -33.07 -5.66
CA ALA A 653 -16.48 -34.06 -5.76
C ALA A 653 -15.29 -33.46 -6.56
N PRO A 654 -14.02 -33.66 -6.13
CA PRO A 654 -12.86 -33.11 -6.84
C PRO A 654 -12.83 -33.49 -8.33
N GLY A 655 -12.72 -32.48 -9.20
CA GLY A 655 -12.74 -32.64 -10.66
C GLY A 655 -14.11 -33.03 -11.24
N SER A 656 -15.21 -32.64 -10.58
CA SER A 656 -16.57 -32.84 -11.09
C SER A 656 -17.13 -31.70 -11.93
N ASN A 657 -16.45 -30.54 -11.96
CA ASN A 657 -16.90 -29.31 -12.61
C ASN A 657 -18.25 -28.80 -12.06
N LEU A 658 -18.46 -28.97 -10.75
CA LEU A 658 -19.65 -28.56 -10.00
C LEU A 658 -19.34 -27.65 -8.79
N GLY A 659 -18.07 -27.46 -8.44
CA GLY A 659 -17.66 -26.57 -7.35
C GLY A 659 -17.60 -25.10 -7.79
N LEU A 660 -17.29 -24.85 -9.06
CA LEU A 660 -17.29 -23.53 -9.70
C LEU A 660 -18.24 -23.51 -10.91
N GLN A 661 -19.54 -23.35 -10.68
CA GLN A 661 -20.55 -23.34 -11.74
C GLN A 661 -20.84 -21.91 -12.22
N LEU A 662 -20.41 -21.54 -13.43
CA LEU A 662 -20.79 -20.25 -14.03
C LEU A 662 -22.32 -20.16 -14.13
N ALA A 663 -22.89 -19.19 -13.43
CA ALA A 663 -24.31 -18.94 -13.33
C ALA A 663 -24.75 -17.79 -14.24
N GLY A 664 -23.89 -16.82 -14.52
CA GLY A 664 -24.12 -15.81 -15.56
C GLY A 664 -23.01 -14.80 -15.79
N GLU A 665 -23.19 -13.99 -16.83
CA GLU A 665 -22.25 -12.99 -17.32
C GLU A 665 -22.97 -11.64 -17.45
N ILE A 666 -22.38 -10.56 -16.91
CA ILE A 666 -22.97 -9.20 -16.92
C ILE A 666 -22.02 -8.25 -17.65
N THR A 667 -22.29 -7.98 -18.93
CA THR A 667 -21.43 -7.17 -19.80
C THR A 667 -21.57 -5.67 -19.56
N HIS A 668 -20.46 -4.94 -19.67
CA HIS A 668 -20.36 -3.48 -19.62
C HIS A 668 -19.50 -2.96 -20.80
N ASP A 669 -19.69 -1.69 -21.18
CA ASP A 669 -18.86 -1.02 -22.20
C ASP A 669 -17.50 -0.54 -21.64
N SER A 670 -17.33 -0.51 -20.31
CA SER A 670 -16.10 -0.12 -19.59
C SER A 670 -15.68 -1.18 -18.55
N PRO A 671 -14.45 -1.12 -17.99
CA PRO A 671 -13.97 -2.10 -17.03
C PRO A 671 -14.85 -2.18 -15.77
N VAL A 672 -15.36 -3.38 -15.47
CA VAL A 672 -15.98 -3.67 -14.17
C VAL A 672 -14.91 -3.57 -13.08
N ARG A 673 -15.15 -2.73 -12.09
CA ARG A 673 -14.23 -2.42 -10.98
C ARG A 673 -14.63 -3.16 -9.69
N ARG A 674 -15.94 -3.24 -9.40
CA ARG A 674 -16.51 -3.76 -8.14
C ARG A 674 -17.83 -4.51 -8.36
N SER A 675 -18.29 -5.18 -7.32
CA SER A 675 -19.65 -5.69 -7.21
C SER A 675 -20.10 -5.67 -5.75
N GLY A 676 -21.40 -5.84 -5.49
CA GLY A 676 -21.99 -5.94 -4.15
C GLY A 676 -23.45 -6.39 -4.21
N TYR A 677 -24.15 -6.51 -3.07
CA TYR A 677 -25.55 -6.94 -3.05
C TYR A 677 -26.43 -6.15 -2.06
N ILE A 678 -27.72 -6.07 -2.38
CA ILE A 678 -28.79 -5.59 -1.48
C ILE A 678 -29.94 -6.61 -1.55
N ASP A 679 -30.37 -7.14 -0.40
CA ASP A 679 -31.30 -8.28 -0.27
C ASP A 679 -30.96 -9.45 -1.23
N ASP A 680 -31.70 -9.61 -2.34
CA ASP A 680 -31.51 -10.65 -3.36
C ASP A 680 -31.11 -10.07 -4.75
N LYS A 681 -30.46 -8.90 -4.76
CA LYS A 681 -30.03 -8.17 -5.96
C LYS A 681 -28.52 -7.96 -5.95
N LEU A 682 -27.86 -8.37 -7.04
CA LEU A 682 -26.42 -8.24 -7.26
C LEU A 682 -26.16 -7.05 -8.18
N PHE A 683 -25.24 -6.17 -7.77
CA PHE A 683 -24.81 -4.99 -8.51
C PHE A 683 -23.44 -5.25 -9.12
N SER A 684 -23.28 -4.87 -10.39
CA SER A 684 -22.03 -4.86 -11.13
C SER A 684 -21.66 -3.41 -11.42
N VAL A 685 -20.51 -2.96 -10.93
CA VAL A 685 -20.08 -1.55 -11.01
C VAL A 685 -18.84 -1.46 -11.90
N ALA A 686 -19.00 -0.84 -13.05
CA ALA A 686 -17.94 -0.46 -13.97
C ALA A 686 -17.66 1.04 -13.91
N GLU A 687 -16.57 1.47 -14.55
CA GLU A 687 -16.13 2.87 -14.51
C GLU A 687 -17.20 3.88 -14.96
N ASP A 688 -18.07 3.51 -15.91
CA ASP A 688 -19.09 4.39 -16.49
C ASP A 688 -20.54 3.96 -16.20
N SER A 689 -20.77 2.81 -15.57
CA SER A 689 -22.09 2.17 -15.53
C SER A 689 -22.28 1.19 -14.38
N VAL A 690 -23.51 1.13 -13.86
CA VAL A 690 -23.97 0.13 -12.89
C VAL A 690 -25.12 -0.67 -13.48
N ASN A 691 -24.96 -1.99 -13.47
CA ASN A 691 -26.01 -2.96 -13.83
C ASN A 691 -26.47 -3.69 -12.57
N VAL A 692 -27.77 -3.92 -12.41
CA VAL A 692 -28.33 -4.76 -11.32
C VAL A 692 -29.08 -5.97 -11.85
N VAL A 693 -28.87 -7.13 -11.23
CA VAL A 693 -29.47 -8.43 -11.60
C VAL A 693 -30.04 -9.14 -10.36
N ASP A 694 -30.89 -10.15 -10.56
CA ASP A 694 -31.30 -11.05 -9.48
C ASP A 694 -30.20 -12.09 -9.21
N VAL A 695 -29.88 -12.36 -7.94
CA VAL A 695 -28.87 -13.39 -7.57
C VAL A 695 -29.23 -14.79 -8.10
N ASN A 696 -30.50 -15.04 -8.43
CA ASN A 696 -31.02 -16.30 -8.98
C ASN A 696 -31.20 -16.28 -10.50
N ALA A 697 -31.02 -15.11 -11.15
CA ALA A 697 -31.04 -14.96 -12.60
C ALA A 697 -29.99 -13.94 -13.09
N PRO A 698 -28.68 -14.15 -12.82
CA PRO A 698 -27.64 -13.15 -13.08
C PRO A 698 -27.42 -12.81 -14.57
N ASN A 699 -28.00 -13.56 -15.51
CA ASN A 699 -28.01 -13.22 -16.95
C ASN A 699 -29.16 -12.27 -17.34
N THR A 700 -29.83 -11.64 -16.38
CA THR A 700 -30.99 -10.77 -16.64
C THR A 700 -30.86 -9.49 -15.86
N VAL A 701 -30.36 -8.46 -16.55
CA VAL A 701 -30.32 -7.08 -16.07
C VAL A 701 -31.74 -6.59 -15.83
N ILE A 702 -31.99 -6.14 -14.60
CA ILE A 702 -33.25 -5.57 -14.12
C ILE A 702 -33.29 -4.08 -14.46
N ALA A 703 -32.19 -3.38 -14.17
CA ALA A 703 -32.00 -1.97 -14.50
C ALA A 703 -30.50 -1.66 -14.72
N THR A 704 -30.26 -0.53 -15.38
CA THR A 704 -28.92 0.00 -15.72
C THR A 704 -28.91 1.51 -15.51
N VAL A 705 -27.86 2.02 -14.86
CA VAL A 705 -27.47 3.44 -14.96
C VAL A 705 -26.14 3.48 -15.71
N ALA A 706 -26.02 4.40 -16.67
CA ALA A 706 -24.84 4.57 -17.51
C ALA A 706 -24.54 6.05 -17.72
N GLY A 707 -23.27 6.39 -17.94
CA GLY A 707 -22.79 7.77 -17.97
C GLY A 707 -22.55 8.38 -16.58
N ILE A 708 -22.31 7.56 -15.55
CA ILE A 708 -21.95 8.06 -14.20
C ILE A 708 -20.60 8.79 -14.24
N LYS A 709 -19.70 8.35 -15.11
CA LYS A 709 -18.44 9.01 -15.44
C LYS A 709 -18.70 10.18 -16.39
N PRO A 710 -18.23 11.40 -16.07
CA PRO A 710 -18.35 12.53 -16.99
C PRO A 710 -17.69 12.21 -18.34
N GLU A 711 -18.40 12.52 -19.44
CA GLU A 711 -17.78 12.63 -20.77
C GLU A 711 -16.58 13.58 -20.68
N PRO A 712 -15.38 13.20 -21.18
CA PRO A 712 -14.22 14.08 -21.17
C PRO A 712 -14.54 15.36 -21.93
N VAL A 713 -14.58 16.49 -21.23
CA VAL A 713 -14.85 17.80 -21.85
C VAL A 713 -13.82 18.02 -22.95
N PRO A 714 -14.22 18.11 -24.23
CA PRO A 714 -13.26 18.32 -25.30
C PRO A 714 -12.54 19.66 -25.08
N PRO A 715 -11.20 19.73 -25.24
CA PRO A 715 -10.49 21.00 -25.14
C PRO A 715 -11.13 22.00 -26.10
N ALA A 716 -11.35 23.23 -25.61
CA ALA A 716 -12.12 24.23 -26.34
C ALA A 716 -11.47 24.53 -27.70
N GLU A 717 -12.27 24.81 -28.74
CA GLU A 717 -11.76 24.98 -30.12
C GLU A 717 -10.68 26.05 -30.29
N ASP A 718 -10.49 26.96 -29.31
CA ASP A 718 -9.43 27.98 -29.34
C ASP A 718 -8.03 27.44 -28.99
N ASP A 719 -7.91 26.29 -28.32
CA ASP A 719 -6.63 25.58 -28.07
C ASP A 719 -6.12 24.85 -29.32
N LEU A 720 -6.97 24.66 -30.34
CA LEU A 720 -6.58 24.03 -31.61
C LEU A 720 -5.93 25.04 -32.56
N ARG A 721 -4.69 25.44 -32.25
CA ARG A 721 -3.82 26.24 -33.14
C ARG A 721 -2.52 25.48 -33.45
N PRO A 722 -1.96 25.63 -34.68
CA PRO A 722 -1.22 24.55 -35.35
C PRO A 722 0.30 24.53 -35.12
#